data_AF-A0A936MQH3-F1
#
_entry.id   AF-A0A936MQH3-F1
#
_cell.length_a   1.000
_cell.length_b   1.000
_cell.length_c   1.000
_cell.angle_alpha   90.00
_cell.angle_beta   90.00
_cell.angle_gamma   90.00
#
_symmetry.space_group_name_H-M   'P 1'
#
loop_
_entity.id
_entity.type
_entity.pdbx_description
1 polymer ?
#
loop_
_entity_poly.entity_id
_entity_poly.type
_entity_poly.pdbx_seq_one_letter_code
_entity_poly.pdbx_strand_id
1 'polypeptide(L)'
;MRRFVLGTAGHVDHGKTTLVRALTGIDTDRLPEEKRRGITIELGFAPWHLDESIDVSIIDVPGHRRFVHTMIAGAVGMELVLLVVAADEGVMPQTREHIAACELLGIRRAIVVVTKMDRVGEELAQLAGDEAVELLSGRMQTDVVLCSARTGEGLDNVRAMVKRALLELPPPAAAPRARLSVDRVFSVRGAGTVVTGTLVAGQIAAGAPLFVVGTGRAGQRSAEGEVHKTAARGLHVHDKPVNLAEAPTRLALNIAGLPLESVHRGDLVTDDATALPTRRLDVSLRAVAPVRHGMTISVYVGTARSSGKLDILGDPLEDGRYLARLRLADALAVVGGDRFVIRGSDIDGPSGAVLGGGIVLDARPPRKRPRGLRRAVLENLVEAREPQDVMRALANESSPHPFPRHELPSRFSMSAVDLERAGDKLGDKGELVRVKKYGFMLRTALIELAAKARVWVVEHHRKAPLDRGMVKETLRTRLSDIAGAEAADEIIKMAASSSSTVAGEPLVIDGDIVRSPSAAAAPARSGAEGPVGRALDALEKAGLKGLTEFMVKEATGAVPKEVKAILAKLVREGQSIHAGELWFFRKDIDGLRDKVKAHLEKQGRMTIADFKDLSGLGRRQAIPLLELFDREGVTKREADDSRVAGK
;
A
#
# COMPACT_ATOMS: atom_id res chain seq x y z
N MET A 1 -22.16 -20.87 -24.21
CA MET A 1 -21.16 -21.92 -23.95
C MET A 1 -20.34 -21.52 -22.73
N ARG A 2 -20.39 -22.31 -21.65
CA ARG A 2 -19.63 -22.12 -20.41
C ARG A 2 -18.32 -22.89 -20.50
N ARG A 3 -17.23 -22.29 -20.01
CA ARG A 3 -15.89 -22.88 -20.06
C ARG A 3 -15.45 -23.27 -18.67
N PHE A 4 -14.74 -24.39 -18.58
CA PHE A 4 -14.23 -24.92 -17.32
C PHE A 4 -12.76 -25.33 -17.44
N VAL A 5 -12.07 -25.34 -16.30
CA VAL A 5 -10.72 -25.89 -16.18
C VAL A 5 -10.73 -27.06 -15.21
N LEU A 6 -10.32 -28.22 -15.69
CA LEU A 6 -10.37 -29.48 -14.96
C LEU A 6 -8.99 -30.13 -14.98
N GLY A 7 -8.59 -30.76 -13.88
CA GLY A 7 -7.32 -31.45 -13.77
C GLY A 7 -7.43 -32.94 -13.59
N THR A 8 -6.38 -33.68 -13.94
CA THR A 8 -6.15 -35.01 -13.40
C THR A 8 -5.34 -34.93 -12.10
N ALA A 9 -5.47 -35.90 -11.22
CA ALA A 9 -4.61 -36.11 -10.06
C ALA A 9 -4.53 -37.61 -9.73
N GLY A 10 -3.48 -38.04 -9.02
CA GLY A 10 -3.29 -39.44 -8.67
C GLY A 10 -1.85 -39.90 -8.86
N HIS A 11 -1.54 -41.07 -8.32
CA HIS A 11 -0.22 -41.71 -8.37
C HIS A 11 0.26 -41.95 -9.80
N VAL A 12 1.58 -42.09 -9.96
CA VAL A 12 2.19 -42.57 -11.21
C VAL A 12 1.56 -43.90 -11.64
N ASP A 13 1.43 -44.13 -12.94
CA ASP A 13 0.89 -45.37 -13.53
C ASP A 13 -0.56 -45.77 -13.16
N HIS A 14 -1.31 -44.89 -12.50
CA HIS A 14 -2.75 -45.07 -12.31
C HIS A 14 -3.59 -44.78 -13.57
N GLY A 15 -2.97 -44.41 -14.69
CA GLY A 15 -3.66 -44.25 -15.98
C GLY A 15 -4.29 -42.88 -16.22
N LYS A 16 -3.78 -41.79 -15.61
CA LYS A 16 -4.25 -40.41 -15.84
C LYS A 16 -4.26 -40.02 -17.33
N THR A 17 -3.11 -40.10 -17.98
CA THR A 17 -2.93 -39.77 -19.40
C THR A 17 -3.75 -40.67 -20.31
N THR A 18 -3.81 -41.98 -20.00
CA THR A 18 -4.64 -42.95 -20.73
C THR A 18 -6.13 -42.60 -20.65
N LEU A 19 -6.61 -42.20 -19.46
CA LEU A 19 -7.98 -41.75 -19.25
C LEU A 19 -8.27 -40.47 -20.06
N VAL A 20 -7.38 -39.47 -20.01
CA VAL A 20 -7.53 -38.23 -20.79
C VAL A 20 -7.62 -38.53 -22.28
N ARG A 21 -6.74 -39.40 -22.80
CA ARG A 21 -6.77 -39.83 -24.20
C ARG A 21 -8.07 -40.57 -24.55
N ALA A 22 -8.57 -41.44 -23.67
CA ALA A 22 -9.82 -42.15 -23.90
C ALA A 22 -11.06 -41.23 -23.88
N LEU A 23 -11.02 -40.15 -23.08
CA LEU A 23 -12.11 -39.19 -22.99
C LEU A 23 -12.10 -38.16 -24.14
N THR A 24 -10.92 -37.72 -24.56
CA THR A 24 -10.75 -36.56 -25.48
C THR A 24 -10.21 -36.93 -26.85
N GLY A 25 -9.60 -38.11 -27.01
CA GLY A 25 -8.85 -38.49 -28.20
C GLY A 25 -7.45 -37.87 -28.29
N ILE A 26 -7.05 -37.03 -27.33
CA ILE A 26 -5.79 -36.28 -27.37
C ILE A 26 -4.72 -36.97 -26.53
N ASP A 27 -3.54 -37.17 -27.13
CA ASP A 27 -2.34 -37.63 -26.43
C ASP A 27 -1.63 -36.44 -25.75
N THR A 28 -1.59 -36.45 -24.41
CA THR A 28 -1.03 -35.36 -23.62
C THR A 28 0.48 -35.46 -23.43
N ASP A 29 1.08 -36.64 -23.60
CA ASP A 29 2.53 -36.84 -23.52
C ASP A 29 3.17 -36.35 -24.83
N ARG A 30 3.93 -35.25 -24.75
CA ARG A 30 4.51 -34.59 -25.93
C ARG A 30 6.00 -34.85 -26.05
N LEU A 31 6.69 -35.04 -24.92
CA LEU A 31 8.13 -35.22 -24.92
C LEU A 31 8.50 -36.66 -25.33
N PRO A 32 9.55 -36.86 -26.15
CA PRO A 32 10.03 -38.20 -26.46
C PRO A 32 10.42 -39.02 -25.22
N GLU A 33 10.83 -38.36 -24.14
CA GLU A 33 11.15 -38.99 -22.87
C GLU A 33 9.90 -39.50 -22.13
N GLU A 34 8.80 -38.74 -22.16
CA GLU A 34 7.51 -39.15 -21.56
C GLU A 34 7.02 -40.44 -22.21
N LYS A 35 6.99 -40.48 -23.55
CA LYS A 35 6.57 -41.66 -24.32
C LYS A 35 7.46 -42.88 -24.09
N ARG A 36 8.76 -42.67 -23.90
CA ARG A 36 9.72 -43.76 -23.70
C ARG A 36 9.66 -44.34 -22.30
N ARG A 37 9.37 -43.52 -21.29
CA ARG A 37 9.35 -43.92 -19.88
C ARG A 37 7.94 -44.20 -19.33
N GLY A 38 6.89 -43.84 -20.05
CA GLY A 38 5.50 -43.96 -19.60
C GLY A 38 5.17 -43.02 -18.43
N ILE A 39 5.92 -41.92 -18.26
CA ILE A 39 5.71 -40.94 -17.19
C ILE A 39 5.48 -39.55 -17.78
N THR A 40 4.45 -38.86 -17.31
CA THR A 40 4.25 -37.43 -17.61
C THR A 40 5.24 -36.59 -16.81
N ILE A 41 5.92 -35.65 -17.47
CA ILE A 41 6.96 -34.79 -16.90
C ILE A 41 6.46 -33.34 -16.88
N GLU A 42 5.90 -32.88 -17.99
CA GLU A 42 5.31 -31.54 -18.12
C GLU A 42 3.78 -31.57 -17.98
N LEU A 43 3.15 -30.39 -17.91
CA LEU A 43 1.69 -30.30 -17.98
C LEU A 43 1.21 -30.66 -19.40
N GLY A 44 0.30 -31.63 -19.46
CA GLY A 44 -0.45 -31.98 -20.65
C GLY A 44 -1.73 -31.15 -20.76
N PHE A 45 -2.15 -30.83 -21.97
CA PHE A 45 -3.36 -30.04 -22.21
C PHE A 45 -4.23 -30.69 -23.28
N ALA A 46 -5.50 -30.94 -22.96
CA ALA A 46 -6.48 -31.53 -23.86
C ALA A 46 -7.80 -30.73 -23.79
N PRO A 47 -8.15 -29.97 -24.84
CA PRO A 47 -9.50 -29.48 -25.04
C PRO A 47 -10.49 -30.64 -25.08
N TRP A 48 -11.61 -30.49 -24.38
CA TRP A 48 -12.67 -31.48 -24.36
C TRP A 48 -14.03 -30.79 -24.54
N HIS A 49 -14.59 -30.97 -25.73
CA HIS A 49 -15.95 -30.53 -26.05
C HIS A 49 -16.92 -31.58 -25.50
N LEU A 50 -17.58 -31.27 -24.39
CA LEU A 50 -18.45 -32.21 -23.69
C LEU A 50 -19.86 -32.20 -24.27
N ASP A 51 -20.38 -31.01 -24.57
CA ASP A 51 -21.60 -30.78 -25.35
C ASP A 51 -21.65 -29.33 -25.89
N GLU A 52 -22.72 -28.97 -26.59
CA GLU A 52 -22.91 -27.62 -27.17
C GLU A 52 -22.82 -26.47 -26.17
N SER A 53 -23.04 -26.75 -24.88
CA SER A 53 -23.07 -25.77 -23.81
C SER A 53 -21.79 -25.74 -22.95
N ILE A 54 -20.96 -26.79 -22.99
CA ILE A 54 -19.82 -27.00 -22.08
C ILE A 54 -18.53 -27.32 -22.86
N ASP A 55 -17.54 -26.44 -22.67
CA ASP A 55 -16.16 -26.66 -23.11
C ASP A 55 -15.23 -26.79 -21.90
N VAL A 56 -14.39 -27.82 -21.91
CA VAL A 56 -13.47 -28.12 -20.80
C VAL A 56 -12.02 -28.04 -21.27
N SER A 57 -11.17 -27.41 -20.47
CA SER A 57 -9.71 -27.48 -20.62
C SER A 57 -9.18 -28.50 -19.62
N ILE A 58 -8.86 -29.71 -20.08
CA ILE A 58 -8.24 -30.72 -19.21
C ILE A 58 -6.74 -30.42 -19.10
N ILE A 59 -6.25 -30.35 -17.87
CA ILE A 59 -4.85 -30.25 -17.51
C ILE A 59 -4.42 -31.62 -16.95
N ASP A 60 -3.61 -32.34 -17.72
CA ASP A 60 -3.02 -33.59 -17.28
C ASP A 60 -1.76 -33.31 -16.47
N VAL A 61 -1.74 -33.71 -15.19
CA VAL A 61 -0.65 -33.39 -14.27
C VAL A 61 0.25 -34.60 -14.03
N PRO A 62 1.56 -34.39 -13.82
CA PRO A 62 2.48 -35.48 -13.53
C PRO A 62 2.18 -36.09 -12.15
N GLY A 63 2.23 -37.43 -12.06
CA GLY A 63 1.99 -38.17 -10.80
C GLY A 63 3.23 -38.38 -9.94
N HIS A 64 4.42 -38.28 -10.51
CA HIS A 64 5.65 -38.66 -9.83
C HIS A 64 6.10 -37.60 -8.79
N ARG A 65 6.58 -38.05 -7.62
CA ARG A 65 6.97 -37.18 -6.48
C ARG A 65 7.90 -36.00 -6.83
N ARG A 66 8.81 -36.19 -7.79
CA ARG A 66 9.75 -35.15 -8.25
C ARG A 66 9.06 -33.98 -8.95
N PHE A 67 7.88 -34.20 -9.53
CA PHE A 67 7.15 -33.25 -10.37
C PHE A 67 5.90 -32.65 -9.70
N VAL A 68 5.72 -32.85 -8.39
CA VAL A 68 4.62 -32.23 -7.64
C VAL A 68 4.64 -30.70 -7.75
N HIS A 69 5.80 -30.07 -7.94
CA HIS A 69 5.88 -28.62 -8.20
C HIS A 69 5.19 -28.23 -9.52
N THR A 70 5.30 -29.06 -10.56
CA THR A 70 4.61 -28.90 -11.83
C THR A 70 3.12 -29.15 -11.65
N MET A 71 2.75 -30.16 -10.86
CA MET A 71 1.34 -30.41 -10.53
C MET A 71 0.71 -29.20 -9.82
N ILE A 72 1.35 -28.64 -8.79
CA ILE A 72 0.84 -27.46 -8.06
C ILE A 72 0.57 -26.30 -9.02
N ALA A 73 1.48 -26.03 -9.95
CA ALA A 73 1.30 -25.00 -10.96
C ALA A 73 0.13 -25.30 -11.92
N GLY A 74 -0.07 -26.57 -12.29
CA GLY A 74 -1.21 -26.99 -13.11
C GLY A 74 -2.55 -26.91 -12.37
N ALA A 75 -2.55 -27.12 -11.06
CA ALA A 75 -3.74 -27.08 -10.21
C ALA A 75 -4.32 -25.67 -10.02
N VAL A 76 -3.57 -24.64 -10.40
CA VAL A 76 -4.01 -23.24 -10.32
C VAL A 76 -5.19 -22.99 -11.26
N GLY A 77 -6.31 -22.59 -10.67
CA GLY A 77 -7.53 -22.25 -11.40
C GLY A 77 -8.38 -23.45 -11.84
N MET A 78 -8.04 -24.67 -11.40
CA MET A 78 -8.94 -25.80 -11.58
C MET A 78 -10.19 -25.64 -10.71
N GLU A 79 -11.35 -25.94 -11.28
CA GLU A 79 -12.62 -25.94 -10.54
C GLU A 79 -12.99 -27.35 -10.05
N LEU A 80 -12.52 -28.37 -10.76
CA LEU A 80 -12.79 -29.78 -10.51
C LEU A 80 -11.52 -30.61 -10.77
N VAL A 81 -11.30 -31.63 -9.96
CA VAL A 81 -10.22 -32.61 -10.16
C VAL A 81 -10.77 -34.02 -10.40
N LEU A 82 -10.24 -34.72 -11.40
CA LEU A 82 -10.41 -36.15 -11.59
C LEU A 82 -9.32 -36.87 -10.77
N LEU A 83 -9.71 -37.46 -9.64
CA LEU A 83 -8.82 -38.27 -8.83
C LEU A 83 -8.76 -39.68 -9.40
N VAL A 84 -7.68 -39.99 -10.10
CA VAL A 84 -7.48 -41.27 -10.77
C VAL A 84 -6.82 -42.26 -9.81
N VAL A 85 -7.53 -43.33 -9.51
CA VAL A 85 -7.11 -44.39 -8.57
C VAL A 85 -7.13 -45.72 -9.31
N ALA A 86 -6.01 -46.43 -9.35
CA ALA A 86 -6.00 -47.74 -9.97
C ALA A 86 -6.66 -48.76 -9.04
N ALA A 87 -7.56 -49.58 -9.56
CA ALA A 87 -8.31 -50.57 -8.80
C ALA A 87 -7.42 -51.66 -8.18
N ASP A 88 -6.23 -51.90 -8.74
CA ASP A 88 -5.23 -52.87 -8.25
C ASP A 88 -4.33 -52.32 -7.13
N GLU A 89 -4.21 -51.00 -6.98
CA GLU A 89 -3.29 -50.36 -6.02
C GLU A 89 -3.98 -49.52 -4.94
N GLY A 90 -5.21 -49.06 -5.20
CA GLY A 90 -5.95 -48.22 -4.25
C GLY A 90 -5.26 -46.87 -3.97
N VAL A 91 -5.45 -46.33 -2.77
CA VAL A 91 -4.97 -44.99 -2.42
C VAL A 91 -3.47 -44.97 -2.05
N MET A 92 -2.66 -44.42 -2.95
CA MET A 92 -1.20 -44.33 -2.79
C MET A 92 -0.72 -42.99 -2.19
N PRO A 93 0.54 -42.88 -1.71
CA PRO A 93 1.07 -41.65 -1.08
C PRO A 93 1.00 -40.39 -1.95
N GLN A 94 1.26 -40.52 -3.26
CA GLN A 94 1.16 -39.40 -4.21
C GLN A 94 -0.29 -38.94 -4.39
N THR A 95 -1.26 -39.85 -4.31
CA THR A 95 -2.69 -39.53 -4.30
C THR A 95 -3.02 -38.63 -3.11
N ARG A 96 -2.51 -38.96 -1.92
CA ARG A 96 -2.69 -38.15 -0.69
C ARG A 96 -2.03 -36.78 -0.81
N GLU A 97 -0.80 -36.71 -1.33
CA GLU A 97 -0.07 -35.45 -1.55
C GLU A 97 -0.81 -34.55 -2.56
N HIS A 98 -1.35 -35.16 -3.62
CA HIS A 98 -2.08 -34.42 -4.64
C HIS A 98 -3.35 -33.80 -4.10
N ILE A 99 -4.14 -34.58 -3.37
CA ILE A 99 -5.38 -34.09 -2.74
C ILE A 99 -5.08 -32.99 -1.71
N ALA A 100 -4.03 -33.13 -0.91
CA ALA A 100 -3.63 -32.08 0.03
C ALA A 100 -3.32 -30.76 -0.71
N ALA A 101 -2.55 -30.80 -1.80
CA ALA A 101 -2.25 -29.59 -2.57
C ALA A 101 -3.51 -29.00 -3.24
N CYS A 102 -4.37 -29.83 -3.86
CA CYS A 102 -5.63 -29.40 -4.47
C CYS A 102 -6.56 -28.73 -3.44
N GLU A 103 -6.68 -29.31 -2.24
CA GLU A 103 -7.48 -28.75 -1.15
C GLU A 103 -6.96 -27.38 -0.71
N LEU A 104 -5.65 -27.25 -0.53
CA LEU A 104 -5.01 -25.98 -0.14
C LEU A 104 -5.17 -24.90 -1.23
N LEU A 105 -5.12 -25.30 -2.50
CA LEU A 105 -5.44 -24.46 -3.65
C LEU A 105 -6.94 -24.19 -3.83
N GLY A 106 -7.79 -24.69 -2.94
CA GLY A 106 -9.20 -24.32 -2.85
C GLY A 106 -10.11 -25.11 -3.79
N ILE A 107 -9.63 -26.19 -4.39
CA ILE A 107 -10.46 -27.11 -5.17
C ILE A 107 -11.38 -27.85 -4.20
N ARG A 108 -12.70 -27.77 -4.43
CA ARG A 108 -13.72 -28.33 -3.51
C ARG A 108 -14.55 -29.45 -4.11
N ARG A 109 -14.43 -29.73 -5.42
CA ARG A 109 -15.12 -30.83 -6.10
C ARG A 109 -14.12 -31.79 -6.71
N ALA A 110 -14.30 -33.08 -6.45
CA ALA A 110 -13.52 -34.16 -7.04
C ALA A 110 -14.45 -35.23 -7.61
N ILE A 111 -14.02 -35.90 -8.68
CA ILE A 111 -14.62 -37.15 -9.14
C ILE A 111 -13.54 -38.22 -9.03
N VAL A 112 -13.77 -39.23 -8.20
CA VAL A 112 -12.91 -40.41 -8.13
C VAL A 112 -13.19 -41.26 -9.35
N VAL A 113 -12.19 -41.41 -10.20
CA VAL A 113 -12.23 -42.30 -11.35
C VAL A 113 -11.37 -43.51 -11.03
N VAL A 114 -12.02 -44.61 -10.67
CA VAL A 114 -11.34 -45.87 -10.40
C VAL A 114 -11.04 -46.53 -11.74
N THR A 115 -9.76 -46.65 -12.09
CA THR A 115 -9.26 -47.17 -13.37
C THR A 115 -8.77 -48.61 -13.24
N LYS A 116 -8.49 -49.24 -14.39
CA LYS A 116 -7.98 -50.62 -14.49
C LYS A 116 -8.94 -51.66 -13.88
N MET A 117 -10.24 -51.39 -13.89
CA MET A 117 -11.25 -52.37 -13.48
C MET A 117 -11.19 -53.65 -14.33
N ASP A 118 -10.63 -53.63 -15.55
CA ASP A 118 -10.41 -54.85 -16.35
C ASP A 118 -9.38 -55.82 -15.76
N ARG A 119 -8.54 -55.37 -14.81
CA ARG A 119 -7.52 -56.20 -14.16
C ARG A 119 -8.01 -56.87 -12.88
N VAL A 120 -9.11 -56.38 -12.32
CA VAL A 120 -9.65 -56.81 -11.03
C VAL A 120 -11.16 -57.02 -11.14
N GLY A 121 -11.80 -57.59 -10.12
CA GLY A 121 -13.27 -57.66 -10.10
C GLY A 121 -13.91 -56.33 -9.67
N GLU A 122 -15.21 -56.18 -9.91
CA GLU A 122 -16.01 -55.01 -9.48
C GLU A 122 -15.91 -54.77 -7.97
N GLU A 123 -15.91 -55.83 -7.15
CA GLU A 123 -15.80 -55.74 -5.69
C GLU A 123 -14.51 -55.03 -5.24
N LEU A 124 -13.36 -55.37 -5.84
CA LEU A 124 -12.08 -54.75 -5.49
C LEU A 124 -12.00 -53.31 -6.01
N ALA A 125 -12.57 -53.04 -7.18
CA ALA A 125 -12.67 -51.69 -7.71
C ALA A 125 -13.54 -50.78 -6.81
N GLN A 126 -14.64 -51.31 -6.28
CA GLN A 126 -15.48 -50.59 -5.34
C GLN A 126 -14.73 -50.28 -4.04
N LEU A 127 -13.97 -51.25 -3.49
CA LEU A 127 -13.17 -51.03 -2.29
C LEU A 127 -12.13 -49.90 -2.48
N ALA A 128 -11.45 -49.88 -3.63
CA ALA A 128 -10.52 -48.80 -3.97
C ALA A 128 -11.23 -47.43 -4.09
N GLY A 129 -12.48 -47.43 -4.57
CA GLY A 129 -13.34 -46.26 -4.58
C GLY A 129 -13.70 -45.77 -3.18
N ASP A 130 -14.07 -46.68 -2.28
CA ASP A 130 -14.43 -46.38 -0.90
C ASP A 130 -13.24 -45.80 -0.12
N GLU A 131 -12.03 -46.36 -0.28
CA GLU A 131 -10.80 -45.79 0.29
C GLU A 131 -10.54 -44.34 -0.18
N ALA A 132 -10.81 -44.05 -1.46
CA ALA A 132 -10.64 -42.72 -2.02
C ALA A 132 -11.69 -41.73 -1.50
N VAL A 133 -12.93 -42.18 -1.29
CA VAL A 133 -13.99 -41.40 -0.65
C VAL A 133 -13.61 -41.08 0.80
N GLU A 134 -13.08 -42.05 1.55
CA GLU A 134 -12.59 -41.82 2.91
C GLU A 134 -11.49 -40.75 2.95
N LEU A 135 -10.53 -40.80 2.01
CA LEU A 135 -9.48 -39.78 1.88
C LEU A 135 -10.06 -38.37 1.65
N LEU A 136 -11.13 -38.26 0.86
CA LEU A 136 -11.74 -36.99 0.47
C LEU A 136 -12.80 -36.48 1.46
N SER A 137 -13.25 -37.34 2.37
CA SER A 137 -14.30 -37.05 3.35
C SER A 137 -14.00 -35.77 4.15
N GLY A 138 -14.95 -34.85 4.18
CA GLY A 138 -14.84 -33.53 4.83
C GLY A 138 -13.92 -32.52 4.14
N ARG A 139 -13.23 -32.90 3.06
CA ARG A 139 -12.30 -32.02 2.32
C ARG A 139 -12.90 -31.50 1.01
N MET A 140 -13.55 -32.39 0.26
CA MET A 140 -14.13 -32.12 -1.06
C MET A 140 -15.46 -32.87 -1.23
N GLN A 141 -16.40 -32.28 -1.97
CA GLN A 141 -17.55 -33.01 -2.48
C GLN A 141 -17.06 -34.02 -3.53
N THR A 142 -17.56 -35.24 -3.44
CA THR A 142 -16.99 -36.39 -4.14
C THR A 142 -18.07 -37.24 -4.78
N ASP A 143 -17.84 -37.63 -6.04
CA ASP A 143 -18.56 -38.70 -6.73
C ASP A 143 -17.57 -39.80 -7.13
N VAL A 144 -18.03 -41.03 -7.31
CA VAL A 144 -17.20 -42.17 -7.70
C VAL A 144 -17.72 -42.79 -8.98
N VAL A 145 -16.81 -43.11 -9.90
CA VAL A 145 -17.10 -43.85 -11.13
C VAL A 145 -16.01 -44.88 -11.37
N LEU A 146 -16.42 -46.12 -11.67
CA LEU A 146 -15.52 -47.21 -12.05
C LEU A 146 -15.40 -47.26 -13.59
N CYS A 147 -14.19 -47.46 -14.11
CA CYS A 147 -13.99 -47.59 -15.55
C CYS A 147 -12.73 -48.39 -15.92
N SER A 148 -12.66 -48.77 -17.19
CA SER A 148 -11.42 -49.17 -17.85
C SER A 148 -11.22 -48.36 -19.13
N ALA A 149 -10.17 -47.54 -19.14
CA ALA A 149 -9.76 -46.81 -20.34
C ALA A 149 -9.28 -47.74 -21.47
N ARG A 150 -9.00 -49.01 -21.18
CA ARG A 150 -8.57 -50.02 -22.16
C ARG A 150 -9.75 -50.68 -22.86
N THR A 151 -10.76 -51.12 -22.10
CA THR A 151 -11.96 -51.78 -22.68
C THR A 151 -13.01 -50.78 -23.13
N GLY A 152 -12.96 -49.55 -22.61
CA GLY A 152 -13.97 -48.51 -22.82
C GLY A 152 -15.13 -48.55 -21.81
N GLU A 153 -15.18 -49.58 -20.98
CA GLU A 153 -16.22 -49.77 -19.97
C GLU A 153 -16.23 -48.61 -18.95
N GLY A 154 -17.43 -48.11 -18.63
CA GLY A 154 -17.63 -47.04 -17.67
C GLY A 154 -17.22 -45.63 -18.14
N LEU A 155 -16.60 -45.47 -19.31
CA LEU A 155 -16.16 -44.15 -19.79
C LEU A 155 -17.33 -43.18 -20.00
N ASP A 156 -18.47 -43.65 -20.51
CA ASP A 156 -19.64 -42.79 -20.70
C ASP A 156 -20.26 -42.34 -19.37
N ASN A 157 -20.16 -43.18 -18.32
CA ASN A 157 -20.52 -42.79 -16.96
C ASN A 157 -19.59 -41.68 -16.44
N VAL A 158 -18.29 -41.75 -16.76
CA VAL A 158 -17.34 -40.66 -16.44
C VAL A 158 -17.75 -39.36 -17.13
N ARG A 159 -18.10 -39.40 -18.43
CA ARG A 159 -18.56 -38.19 -19.16
C ARG A 159 -19.82 -37.60 -18.53
N ALA A 160 -20.81 -38.45 -18.25
CA ALA A 160 -22.07 -38.04 -17.63
C ALA A 160 -21.87 -37.42 -16.23
N MET A 161 -21.01 -38.03 -15.42
CA MET A 161 -20.70 -37.53 -14.08
C MET A 161 -19.96 -36.19 -14.13
N VAL A 162 -18.97 -36.05 -15.01
CA VAL A 162 -18.28 -34.77 -15.21
C VAL A 162 -19.28 -33.69 -15.63
N LYS A 163 -20.14 -33.98 -16.61
CA LYS A 163 -21.17 -33.03 -17.06
C LYS A 163 -22.03 -32.54 -15.90
N ARG A 164 -22.55 -33.48 -15.10
CA ARG A 164 -23.37 -33.17 -13.93
C ARG A 164 -22.61 -32.30 -12.92
N ALA A 165 -21.40 -32.71 -12.53
CA ALA A 165 -20.61 -31.99 -11.54
C ALA A 165 -20.25 -30.56 -12.01
N LEU A 166 -19.94 -30.36 -13.29
CA LEU A 166 -19.65 -29.03 -13.84
C LEU A 166 -20.89 -28.13 -13.87
N LEU A 167 -22.07 -28.67 -14.16
CA LEU A 167 -23.33 -27.91 -14.13
C LEU A 167 -23.74 -27.51 -12.71
N GLU A 168 -23.40 -28.31 -11.71
CA GLU A 168 -23.63 -28.02 -10.28
C GLU A 168 -22.67 -26.95 -9.73
N LEU A 169 -21.57 -26.62 -10.44
CA LEU A 169 -20.64 -25.59 -9.98
C LEU A 169 -21.29 -24.20 -10.04
N PRO A 170 -21.14 -23.39 -8.97
CA PRO A 170 -21.64 -22.02 -8.97
C PRO A 170 -21.01 -21.21 -10.11
N PRO A 171 -21.69 -20.16 -10.60
CA PRO A 171 -21.09 -19.27 -11.58
C PRO A 171 -19.80 -18.63 -11.00
N PRO A 172 -18.79 -18.35 -11.84
CA PRO A 172 -17.57 -17.69 -11.39
C PRO A 172 -17.89 -16.35 -10.72
N ALA A 173 -17.24 -16.06 -9.60
CA ALA A 173 -17.36 -14.77 -8.95
C ALA A 173 -16.82 -13.66 -9.87
N ALA A 174 -17.58 -12.58 -10.04
CA ALA A 174 -17.11 -11.43 -10.77
C ALA A 174 -15.89 -10.82 -10.04
N ALA A 175 -14.75 -10.77 -10.72
CA ALA A 175 -13.56 -10.15 -10.20
C ALA A 175 -13.24 -8.88 -11.01
N PRO A 176 -12.89 -7.76 -10.32
CA PRO A 176 -12.69 -6.48 -10.99
C PRO A 176 -11.41 -6.43 -11.84
N ARG A 177 -10.47 -7.37 -11.63
CA ARG A 177 -9.17 -7.41 -12.29
C ARG A 177 -8.88 -8.77 -12.88
N ALA A 178 -8.30 -8.76 -14.07
CA ALA A 178 -7.83 -9.93 -14.78
C ALA A 178 -6.58 -10.49 -14.10
N ARG A 179 -6.50 -11.81 -13.94
CA ARG A 179 -5.30 -12.48 -13.41
C ARG A 179 -5.03 -13.76 -14.20
N LEU A 180 -3.99 -13.74 -15.01
CA LEU A 180 -3.53 -14.87 -15.82
C LEU A 180 -2.16 -15.30 -15.31
N SER A 181 -2.06 -16.49 -14.72
CA SER A 181 -0.78 -17.07 -14.29
C SER A 181 -0.09 -17.76 -15.46
N VAL A 182 1.09 -17.27 -15.84
CA VAL A 182 1.84 -17.77 -17.01
C VAL A 182 2.48 -19.13 -16.70
N ASP A 183 2.20 -20.14 -17.53
CA ASP A 183 2.79 -21.47 -17.43
C ASP A 183 3.79 -21.81 -18.54
N ARG A 184 3.58 -21.28 -19.75
CA ARG A 184 4.51 -21.40 -20.89
C ARG A 184 4.60 -20.08 -21.63
N VAL A 185 5.76 -19.86 -22.24
CA VAL A 185 6.06 -18.71 -23.08
C VAL A 185 6.76 -19.24 -24.33
N PHE A 186 6.29 -18.83 -25.51
CA PHE A 186 6.91 -19.20 -26.78
C PHE A 186 6.70 -18.09 -27.81
N SER A 187 7.47 -18.13 -28.89
CA SER A 187 7.32 -17.20 -30.01
C SER A 187 6.60 -17.89 -31.17
N VAL A 188 5.65 -17.20 -31.77
CA VAL A 188 4.95 -17.65 -32.98
C VAL A 188 5.34 -16.72 -34.13
N ARG A 189 5.82 -17.31 -35.23
CA ARG A 189 6.27 -16.56 -36.42
C ARG A 189 5.15 -15.63 -36.92
N GLY A 190 5.45 -14.33 -37.00
CA GLY A 190 4.50 -13.30 -37.42
C GLY A 190 3.60 -12.74 -36.32
N ALA A 191 3.34 -13.50 -35.24
CA ALA A 191 2.50 -13.05 -34.13
C ALA A 191 3.32 -12.40 -32.99
N GLY A 192 4.55 -12.87 -32.77
CA GLY A 192 5.43 -12.42 -31.68
C GLY A 192 5.36 -13.35 -30.47
N THR A 193 5.56 -12.77 -29.28
CA THR A 193 5.56 -13.51 -28.01
C THR A 193 4.14 -13.90 -27.60
N VAL A 194 3.93 -15.19 -27.37
CA VAL A 194 2.68 -15.78 -26.90
C VAL A 194 2.91 -16.41 -25.54
N VAL A 195 2.07 -16.07 -24.57
CA VAL A 195 2.04 -16.71 -23.25
C VAL A 195 0.81 -17.59 -23.14
N THR A 196 0.93 -18.74 -22.48
CA THR A 196 -0.23 -19.54 -22.07
C THR A 196 -0.34 -19.58 -20.56
N GLY A 197 -1.58 -19.70 -20.09
CA GLY A 197 -1.87 -19.77 -18.67
C GLY A 197 -3.34 -20.01 -18.39
N THR A 198 -3.66 -20.14 -17.10
CA THR A 198 -5.05 -20.15 -16.63
C THR A 198 -5.44 -18.75 -16.17
N LEU A 199 -6.47 -18.17 -16.80
CA LEU A 199 -7.10 -16.93 -16.36
C LEU A 199 -7.97 -17.28 -15.15
N VAL A 200 -7.50 -16.96 -13.95
CA VAL A 200 -8.15 -17.36 -12.69
C VAL A 200 -9.18 -16.35 -12.18
N ALA A 201 -9.14 -15.12 -12.68
CA ALA A 201 -10.04 -14.05 -12.30
C ALA A 201 -10.17 -13.01 -13.42
N GLY A 202 -11.31 -12.33 -13.45
CA GLY A 202 -11.59 -11.21 -14.35
C GLY A 202 -11.77 -11.64 -15.80
N GLN A 203 -11.60 -10.67 -16.70
CA GLN A 203 -11.79 -10.85 -18.13
C GLN A 203 -10.74 -10.07 -18.91
N ILE A 204 -10.34 -10.58 -20.08
CA ILE A 204 -9.39 -9.93 -20.98
C ILE A 204 -10.05 -9.80 -22.36
N ALA A 205 -10.15 -8.57 -22.85
CA ALA A 205 -10.59 -8.28 -24.20
C ALA A 205 -9.38 -8.11 -25.15
N ALA A 206 -9.54 -8.49 -26.42
CA ALA A 206 -8.55 -8.21 -27.43
C ALA A 206 -8.34 -6.69 -27.57
N GLY A 207 -7.08 -6.26 -27.67
CA GLY A 207 -6.64 -4.87 -27.67
C GLY A 207 -6.50 -4.22 -26.29
N ALA A 208 -6.94 -4.87 -25.20
CA ALA A 208 -6.90 -4.27 -23.87
C ALA A 208 -5.45 -4.02 -23.39
N PRO A 209 -5.20 -2.89 -22.70
CA PRO A 209 -3.92 -2.65 -22.04
C PRO A 209 -3.74 -3.62 -20.88
N LEU A 210 -2.54 -4.18 -20.76
CA LEU A 210 -2.19 -5.17 -19.74
C LEU A 210 -0.81 -4.86 -19.17
N PHE A 211 -0.50 -5.52 -18.07
CA PHE A 211 0.79 -5.48 -17.39
C PHE A 211 1.27 -6.91 -17.18
N VAL A 212 2.54 -7.15 -17.46
CA VAL A 212 3.26 -8.36 -17.04
C VAL A 212 4.02 -7.99 -15.78
N VAL A 213 3.62 -8.58 -14.65
CA VAL A 213 4.31 -8.44 -13.37
C VAL A 213 5.33 -9.58 -13.30
N GLY A 214 6.57 -9.23 -13.62
CA GLY A 214 7.71 -10.12 -13.72
C GLY A 214 8.25 -10.51 -12.35
N THR A 215 8.38 -11.81 -12.14
CA THR A 215 9.25 -12.38 -11.12
C THR A 215 10.64 -12.41 -11.74
N GLY A 216 11.56 -11.54 -11.30
CA GLY A 216 12.89 -11.40 -11.93
C GLY A 216 13.54 -12.76 -12.19
N ARG A 217 14.31 -12.87 -13.28
CA ARG A 217 14.96 -14.14 -13.71
C ARG A 217 15.59 -14.88 -12.54
N ALA A 218 15.31 -16.19 -12.43
CA ALA A 218 16.05 -17.07 -11.53
C ALA A 218 17.56 -16.97 -11.84
N GLY A 219 18.33 -16.32 -10.96
CA GLY A 219 19.77 -16.11 -11.11
C GLY A 219 20.21 -14.80 -11.79
N GLN A 220 19.32 -13.98 -12.37
CA GLN A 220 19.66 -12.62 -12.81
C GLN A 220 18.92 -11.58 -11.97
N ARG A 221 19.74 -10.84 -11.21
CA ARG A 221 19.39 -10.03 -10.04
C ARG A 221 18.84 -8.65 -10.42
N SER A 222 17.61 -8.57 -10.92
CA SER A 222 16.79 -7.38 -10.64
C SER A 222 16.25 -7.57 -9.22
N ALA A 223 16.84 -6.89 -8.24
CA ALA A 223 16.52 -7.06 -6.81
C ALA A 223 15.07 -6.68 -6.44
N GLU A 224 14.35 -6.08 -7.38
CA GLU A 224 12.95 -5.67 -7.33
C GLU A 224 12.33 -6.15 -8.65
N GLY A 225 11.28 -6.98 -8.62
CA GLY A 225 10.68 -7.50 -9.85
C GLY A 225 10.13 -6.37 -10.74
N GLU A 226 9.99 -6.64 -12.03
CA GLU A 226 9.72 -5.62 -13.04
C GLU A 226 8.23 -5.64 -13.45
N VAL A 227 7.65 -4.46 -13.73
CA VAL A 227 6.30 -4.36 -14.28
C VAL A 227 6.39 -3.82 -15.70
N HIS A 228 6.06 -4.68 -16.67
CA HIS A 228 6.13 -4.33 -18.09
C HIS A 228 4.75 -4.03 -18.63
N LYS A 229 4.58 -2.85 -19.24
CA LYS A 229 3.37 -2.49 -19.98
C LYS A 229 3.28 -3.31 -21.27
N THR A 230 2.10 -3.84 -21.56
CA THR A 230 1.80 -4.58 -22.78
C THR A 230 0.33 -4.41 -23.17
N ALA A 231 -0.12 -5.14 -24.18
CA ALA A 231 -1.52 -5.19 -24.59
C ALA A 231 -1.85 -6.56 -25.19
N ALA A 232 -3.12 -6.96 -25.11
CA ALA A 232 -3.62 -8.21 -25.67
C ALA A 232 -3.77 -8.14 -27.19
N ARG A 233 -2.75 -8.51 -27.97
CA ARG A 233 -2.84 -8.49 -29.45
C ARG A 233 -3.82 -9.52 -30.00
N GLY A 234 -3.93 -10.66 -29.35
CA GLY A 234 -4.81 -11.74 -29.77
C GLY A 234 -5.02 -12.73 -28.65
N LEU A 235 -6.21 -13.32 -28.61
CA LEU A 235 -6.64 -14.26 -27.59
C LEU A 235 -7.08 -15.54 -28.30
N HIS A 236 -6.61 -16.70 -27.82
CA HIS A 236 -7.07 -17.99 -28.30
C HIS A 236 -7.45 -18.89 -27.13
N VAL A 237 -8.59 -19.55 -27.27
CA VAL A 237 -9.06 -20.61 -26.37
C VAL A 237 -9.24 -21.86 -27.23
N HIS A 238 -8.56 -22.94 -26.86
CA HIS A 238 -8.57 -24.21 -27.62
C HIS A 238 -8.24 -24.00 -29.12
N ASP A 239 -7.19 -23.23 -29.38
CA ASP A 239 -6.71 -22.86 -30.73
C ASP A 239 -7.73 -22.08 -31.58
N LYS A 240 -8.85 -21.63 -31.00
CA LYS A 240 -9.83 -20.77 -31.66
C LYS A 240 -9.67 -19.31 -31.22
N PRO A 241 -9.61 -18.34 -32.14
CA PRO A 241 -9.51 -16.93 -31.79
C PRO A 241 -10.80 -16.46 -31.08
N VAL A 242 -10.65 -15.63 -30.06
CA VAL A 242 -11.76 -15.01 -29.32
C VAL A 242 -11.51 -13.51 -29.12
N ASN A 243 -12.60 -12.73 -29.01
CA ASN A 243 -12.49 -11.29 -28.72
C ASN A 243 -12.51 -10.98 -27.22
N LEU A 244 -13.06 -11.88 -26.42
CA LEU A 244 -13.17 -11.78 -24.96
C LEU A 244 -12.91 -13.15 -24.34
N ALA A 245 -12.04 -13.18 -23.34
CA ALA A 245 -11.77 -14.34 -22.50
C ALA A 245 -12.21 -14.02 -21.07
N GLU A 246 -13.03 -14.90 -20.49
CA GLU A 246 -13.58 -14.76 -19.13
C GLU A 246 -13.05 -15.90 -18.25
N ALA A 247 -12.73 -15.59 -16.99
CA ALA A 247 -12.30 -16.58 -16.03
C ALA A 247 -13.45 -17.50 -15.57
N PRO A 248 -13.18 -18.77 -15.25
CA PRO A 248 -11.90 -19.46 -15.45
C PRO A 248 -11.77 -19.97 -16.89
N THR A 249 -10.61 -19.74 -17.51
CA THR A 249 -10.34 -20.33 -18.81
C THR A 249 -8.85 -20.47 -19.07
N ARG A 250 -8.47 -21.51 -19.82
CA ARG A 250 -7.11 -21.64 -20.32
C ARG A 250 -6.95 -20.77 -21.57
N LEU A 251 -6.03 -19.82 -21.50
CA LEU A 251 -5.88 -18.77 -22.49
C LEU A 251 -4.47 -18.78 -23.09
N ALA A 252 -4.40 -18.75 -24.42
CA ALA A 252 -3.21 -18.33 -25.14
C ALA A 252 -3.35 -16.84 -25.50
N LEU A 253 -2.42 -16.03 -25.00
CA LEU A 253 -2.42 -14.58 -25.12
C LEU A 253 -1.18 -14.14 -25.91
N ASN A 254 -1.41 -13.52 -27.06
CA ASN A 254 -0.36 -12.82 -27.79
C ASN A 254 -0.17 -11.42 -27.17
N ILE A 255 1.04 -11.14 -26.69
CA ILE A 255 1.37 -9.89 -25.98
C ILE A 255 2.15 -8.91 -26.86
N ALA A 256 1.85 -7.61 -26.71
CA ALA A 256 2.49 -6.55 -27.48
C ALA A 256 3.83 -6.10 -26.88
N GLY A 257 4.85 -5.94 -27.73
CA GLY A 257 6.03 -5.12 -27.42
C GLY A 257 7.02 -5.72 -26.41
N LEU A 258 6.83 -6.98 -26.00
CA LEU A 258 7.72 -7.67 -25.08
C LEU A 258 8.47 -8.82 -25.77
N PRO A 259 9.81 -8.84 -25.72
CA PRO A 259 10.60 -9.94 -26.27
C PRO A 259 10.41 -11.20 -25.42
N LEU A 260 10.68 -12.37 -26.02
CA LEU A 260 10.46 -13.67 -25.40
C LEU A 260 11.17 -13.79 -24.05
N GLU A 261 12.37 -13.23 -23.94
CA GLU A 261 13.24 -13.36 -22.79
C GLU A 261 12.89 -12.41 -21.63
N SER A 262 11.86 -11.57 -21.80
CA SER A 262 11.33 -10.67 -20.77
C SER A 262 10.17 -11.27 -19.99
N VAL A 263 9.61 -12.39 -20.46
CA VAL A 263 8.45 -13.04 -19.83
C VAL A 263 8.78 -14.50 -19.55
N HIS A 264 8.47 -14.94 -18.34
CA HIS A 264 8.81 -16.26 -17.86
C HIS A 264 7.61 -16.94 -17.22
N ARG A 265 7.70 -18.27 -17.07
CA ARG A 265 6.77 -19.01 -16.23
C ARG A 265 6.83 -18.48 -14.79
N GLY A 266 5.65 -18.27 -14.20
CA GLY A 266 5.52 -17.68 -12.87
C GLY A 266 5.17 -16.19 -12.89
N ASP A 267 5.29 -15.53 -14.05
CA ASP A 267 4.83 -14.15 -14.19
C ASP A 267 3.29 -14.07 -14.17
N LEU A 268 2.79 -12.93 -13.73
CA LEU A 268 1.36 -12.62 -13.70
C LEU A 268 1.05 -11.62 -14.80
N VAL A 269 0.07 -11.93 -15.64
CA VAL A 269 -0.53 -10.95 -16.55
C VAL A 269 -1.83 -10.43 -15.95
N THR A 270 -1.96 -9.11 -15.85
CA THR A 270 -3.11 -8.43 -15.23
C THR A 270 -3.41 -7.09 -15.90
N ASP A 271 -4.63 -6.59 -15.75
CA ASP A 271 -5.02 -5.22 -16.11
C ASP A 271 -4.76 -4.22 -14.96
N ASP A 272 -4.26 -4.69 -13.81
CA ASP A 272 -3.94 -3.87 -12.66
C ASP A 272 -2.52 -3.29 -12.72
N ALA A 273 -2.44 -1.98 -12.96
CA ALA A 273 -1.18 -1.23 -12.95
C ALA A 273 -0.50 -1.16 -11.57
N THR A 274 -1.23 -1.46 -10.49
CA THR A 274 -0.74 -1.38 -9.10
C THR A 274 -0.27 -2.73 -8.56
N ALA A 275 -0.39 -3.81 -9.33
CA ALA A 275 0.17 -5.11 -8.97
C ALA A 275 1.71 -5.00 -8.99
N LEU A 276 2.33 -5.34 -7.87
CA LEU A 276 3.78 -5.22 -7.68
C LEU A 276 4.34 -6.53 -7.13
N PRO A 277 5.55 -6.93 -7.56
CA PRO A 277 6.20 -8.09 -7.01
C PRO A 277 6.66 -7.83 -5.58
N THR A 278 6.66 -8.88 -4.76
CA THR A 278 6.91 -8.76 -3.32
C THR A 278 7.75 -9.93 -2.81
N ARG A 279 8.53 -9.66 -1.78
CA ARG A 279 9.36 -10.66 -1.08
C ARG A 279 8.82 -11.01 0.30
N ARG A 280 7.72 -10.39 0.70
CA ARG A 280 7.11 -10.56 2.02
C ARG A 280 5.61 -10.67 1.85
N LEU A 281 5.03 -11.67 2.47
CA LEU A 281 3.60 -11.93 2.42
C LEU A 281 3.15 -12.24 3.85
N ASP A 282 2.04 -11.67 4.29
CA ASP A 282 1.35 -12.16 5.49
C ASP A 282 0.18 -13.03 5.06
N VAL A 283 0.06 -14.19 5.69
CA VAL A 283 -0.78 -15.30 5.24
C VAL A 283 -1.57 -15.91 6.38
N SER A 284 -2.73 -16.47 6.05
CA SER A 284 -3.42 -17.47 6.86
C SER A 284 -2.95 -18.84 6.40
N LEU A 285 -2.25 -19.57 7.27
CA LEU A 285 -1.62 -20.85 6.99
C LEU A 285 -2.37 -21.98 7.70
N ARG A 286 -2.92 -22.91 6.92
CA ARG A 286 -3.33 -24.24 7.42
C ARG A 286 -2.16 -25.20 7.24
N ALA A 287 -1.65 -25.70 8.36
CA ALA A 287 -0.61 -26.72 8.37
C ALA A 287 -1.25 -28.12 8.20
N VAL A 288 -0.68 -28.93 7.31
CA VAL A 288 -1.04 -30.37 7.14
C VAL A 288 0.08 -31.29 7.61
N ALA A 289 1.25 -30.72 7.90
CA ALA A 289 2.39 -31.36 8.56
C ALA A 289 3.00 -30.39 9.58
N PRO A 290 3.89 -30.85 10.48
CA PRO A 290 4.51 -29.98 11.47
C PRO A 290 5.27 -28.79 10.84
N VAL A 291 4.97 -27.58 11.30
CA VAL A 291 5.62 -26.32 10.89
C VAL A 291 6.23 -25.62 12.10
N ARG A 292 7.35 -24.91 11.90
CA ARG A 292 8.07 -24.19 12.97
C ARG A 292 8.47 -22.79 12.53
N HIS A 293 8.57 -21.89 13.50
CA HIS A 293 9.08 -20.53 13.26
C HIS A 293 10.54 -20.58 12.76
N GLY A 294 10.86 -19.78 11.74
CA GLY A 294 12.16 -19.70 11.11
C GLY A 294 12.48 -20.79 10.09
N MET A 295 11.59 -21.77 9.90
CA MET A 295 11.78 -22.91 9.01
C MET A 295 11.99 -22.49 7.55
N THR A 296 12.95 -23.11 6.88
CA THR A 296 13.16 -22.93 5.43
C THR A 296 12.15 -23.75 4.63
N ILE A 297 11.47 -23.10 3.71
CA ILE A 297 10.37 -23.68 2.92
C ILE A 297 10.47 -23.29 1.44
N SER A 298 9.82 -24.08 0.58
CA SER A 298 9.50 -23.67 -0.78
C SER A 298 8.06 -23.17 -0.84
N VAL A 299 7.85 -21.96 -1.34
CA VAL A 299 6.55 -21.30 -1.47
C VAL A 299 6.12 -21.32 -2.93
N TYR A 300 4.87 -21.70 -3.16
CA TYR A 300 4.23 -21.73 -4.48
C TYR A 300 3.01 -20.81 -4.46
N VAL A 301 2.97 -19.85 -5.39
CA VAL A 301 1.83 -18.94 -5.60
C VAL A 301 1.57 -18.85 -7.09
N GLY A 302 0.34 -19.17 -7.51
CA GLY A 302 0.06 -19.37 -8.93
C GLY A 302 1.05 -20.36 -9.54
N THR A 303 1.61 -20.02 -10.70
CA THR A 303 2.63 -20.84 -11.39
C THR A 303 4.06 -20.54 -10.92
N ALA A 304 4.23 -19.62 -9.97
CA ALA A 304 5.52 -19.13 -9.50
C ALA A 304 6.02 -19.88 -8.27
N ARG A 305 7.35 -19.86 -8.08
CA ARG A 305 8.02 -20.53 -6.95
C ARG A 305 9.15 -19.67 -6.41
N SER A 306 9.27 -19.61 -5.08
CA SER A 306 10.45 -19.08 -4.40
C SER A 306 10.78 -19.93 -3.18
N SER A 307 12.06 -20.07 -2.84
CA SER A 307 12.44 -20.49 -1.48
C SER A 307 12.19 -19.34 -0.49
N GLY A 308 12.12 -19.65 0.81
CA GLY A 308 11.88 -18.63 1.81
C GLY A 308 11.92 -19.15 3.25
N LYS A 309 11.60 -18.26 4.19
CA LYS A 309 11.47 -18.56 5.62
C LYS A 309 10.04 -18.31 6.10
N LEU A 310 9.56 -19.19 6.96
CA LEU A 310 8.26 -19.09 7.62
C LEU A 310 8.41 -18.46 9.01
N ASP A 311 7.84 -17.27 9.22
CA ASP A 311 7.78 -16.65 10.55
C ASP A 311 6.35 -16.72 11.10
N ILE A 312 6.11 -17.59 12.08
CA ILE A 312 4.81 -17.67 12.76
C ILE A 312 4.60 -16.42 13.64
N LEU A 313 3.40 -15.82 13.57
CA LEU A 313 3.03 -14.56 14.23
C LEU A 313 2.11 -14.81 15.45
N GLY A 314 2.65 -15.50 16.46
CA GLY A 314 1.95 -15.84 17.69
C GLY A 314 1.24 -17.19 17.63
N ASP A 315 0.30 -17.42 18.54
CA ASP A 315 -0.41 -18.69 18.68
C ASP A 315 -1.38 -18.94 17.52
N PRO A 316 -1.70 -20.22 17.21
CA PRO A 316 -2.73 -20.55 16.23
C PRO A 316 -4.08 -19.93 16.60
N LEU A 317 -4.89 -19.65 15.57
CA LEU A 317 -6.28 -19.24 15.70
C LEU A 317 -7.13 -20.41 16.23
N GLU A 318 -8.37 -20.12 16.62
CA GLU A 318 -9.29 -21.11 17.20
C GLU A 318 -9.54 -22.32 16.29
N ASP A 319 -9.50 -22.13 14.97
CA ASP A 319 -9.67 -23.19 13.98
C ASP A 319 -8.36 -23.91 13.58
N GLY A 320 -7.28 -23.65 14.31
CA GLY A 320 -5.98 -24.27 14.11
C GLY A 320 -5.13 -23.65 13.00
N ARG A 321 -5.61 -22.60 12.30
CA ARG A 321 -4.79 -21.87 11.32
C ARG A 321 -3.77 -20.98 12.01
N TYR A 322 -2.59 -20.84 11.41
CA TYR A 322 -1.55 -19.93 11.87
C TYR A 322 -1.60 -18.63 11.07
N LEU A 323 -1.48 -17.50 11.77
CA LEU A 323 -1.06 -16.26 11.13
C LEU A 323 0.46 -16.28 10.98
N ALA A 324 0.95 -16.10 9.77
CA ALA A 324 2.37 -16.20 9.49
C ALA A 324 2.84 -15.17 8.45
N ARG A 325 4.15 -14.92 8.45
CA ARG A 325 4.84 -14.14 7.44
C ARG A 325 5.76 -15.05 6.64
N LEU A 326 5.63 -15.00 5.32
CA LEU A 326 6.55 -15.65 4.39
C LEU A 326 7.58 -14.62 3.93
N ARG A 327 8.86 -14.91 4.15
CA ARG A 327 9.98 -14.12 3.62
C ARG A 327 10.63 -14.86 2.48
N LEU A 328 10.51 -14.33 1.27
CA LEU A 328 10.91 -14.98 0.03
C LEU A 328 12.34 -14.60 -0.36
N ALA A 329 13.04 -15.58 -0.95
CA ALA A 329 14.36 -15.42 -1.54
C ALA A 329 14.32 -14.68 -2.88
N ASP A 330 13.24 -14.81 -3.62
CA ASP A 330 12.96 -14.10 -4.87
C ASP A 330 11.61 -13.37 -4.76
N ALA A 331 11.43 -12.28 -5.51
CA ALA A 331 10.18 -11.55 -5.49
C ALA A 331 9.13 -12.28 -6.35
N LEU A 332 7.93 -12.48 -5.80
CA LEU A 332 6.81 -13.11 -6.50
C LEU A 332 5.73 -12.08 -6.83
N ALA A 333 5.07 -12.24 -7.98
CA ALA A 333 3.87 -11.49 -8.32
C ALA A 333 2.69 -12.09 -7.55
N VAL A 334 2.19 -11.37 -6.56
CA VAL A 334 1.16 -11.87 -5.64
C VAL A 334 0.10 -10.79 -5.42
N VAL A 335 -1.15 -11.21 -5.46
CA VAL A 335 -2.31 -10.38 -5.14
C VAL A 335 -2.92 -10.90 -3.84
N GLY A 336 -3.44 -9.99 -3.01
CA GLY A 336 -4.19 -10.38 -1.82
C GLY A 336 -5.37 -11.30 -2.18
N GLY A 337 -5.56 -12.37 -1.42
CA GLY A 337 -6.55 -13.42 -1.70
C GLY A 337 -5.99 -14.58 -2.52
N ASP A 338 -4.77 -14.47 -3.04
CA ASP A 338 -4.11 -15.61 -3.70
C ASP A 338 -3.95 -16.79 -2.76
N ARG A 339 -4.13 -17.99 -3.33
CA ARG A 339 -3.84 -19.22 -2.63
C ARG A 339 -2.40 -19.62 -2.84
N PHE A 340 -1.83 -20.22 -1.81
CA PHE A 340 -0.44 -20.66 -1.83
C PHE A 340 -0.30 -22.05 -1.20
N VAL A 341 0.77 -22.73 -1.58
CA VAL A 341 1.21 -24.00 -1.00
C VAL A 341 2.64 -23.85 -0.52
N ILE A 342 2.96 -24.45 0.63
CA ILE A 342 4.33 -24.56 1.15
C ILE A 342 4.76 -26.02 1.19
N ARG A 343 5.99 -26.27 0.77
CA ARG A 343 6.64 -27.58 0.84
C ARG A 343 7.93 -27.52 1.65
N GLY A 344 8.29 -28.64 2.24
CA GLY A 344 9.54 -28.80 2.97
C GLY A 344 10.74 -28.55 2.06
N SER A 345 11.75 -27.90 2.63
CA SER A 345 13.08 -27.86 2.04
C SER A 345 13.90 -29.07 2.52
N ASP A 346 14.91 -29.46 1.75
CA ASP A 346 15.82 -30.57 2.10
C ASP A 346 16.58 -30.34 3.41
N ILE A 347 16.57 -29.10 3.94
CA ILE A 347 17.36 -28.66 5.11
C ILE A 347 16.57 -28.81 6.42
N ASP A 348 15.30 -28.37 6.46
CA ASP A 348 14.54 -28.20 7.72
C ASP A 348 13.31 -29.12 7.84
N GLY A 349 13.03 -29.99 6.85
CA GLY A 349 11.88 -30.90 6.88
C GLY A 349 12.01 -32.08 5.90
N PRO A 350 11.04 -33.02 5.87
CA PRO A 350 11.04 -34.09 4.88
C PRO A 350 11.01 -33.48 3.48
N SER A 351 12.11 -33.63 2.75
CA SER A 351 12.35 -33.10 1.41
C SER A 351 11.11 -33.31 0.52
N GLY A 352 10.54 -32.21 0.04
CA GLY A 352 9.43 -32.24 -0.89
C GLY A 352 8.05 -32.53 -0.30
N ALA A 353 7.85 -32.83 0.98
CA ALA A 353 6.47 -33.01 1.47
C ALA A 353 5.66 -31.70 1.43
N VAL A 354 4.37 -31.76 1.11
CA VAL A 354 3.44 -30.64 1.31
C VAL A 354 3.26 -30.41 2.81
N LEU A 355 3.66 -29.23 3.31
CA LEU A 355 3.60 -28.90 4.73
C LEU A 355 2.32 -28.16 5.11
N GLY A 356 1.75 -27.42 4.16
CA GLY A 356 0.59 -26.58 4.39
C GLY A 356 0.35 -25.61 3.24
N GLY A 357 -0.59 -24.71 3.44
CA GLY A 357 -0.98 -23.69 2.47
C GLY A 357 -2.12 -22.84 3.00
N GLY A 358 -2.66 -21.98 2.17
CA GLY A 358 -3.78 -21.14 2.57
C GLY A 358 -3.93 -19.92 1.69
N ILE A 359 -4.24 -18.77 2.30
CA ILE A 359 -4.58 -17.53 1.59
C ILE A 359 -3.62 -16.40 2.00
N VAL A 360 -3.22 -15.61 1.02
CA VAL A 360 -2.47 -14.36 1.23
C VAL A 360 -3.41 -13.28 1.74
N LEU A 361 -3.18 -12.80 2.95
CA LEU A 361 -4.01 -11.76 3.59
C LEU A 361 -3.52 -10.36 3.22
N ASP A 362 -2.20 -10.17 3.18
CA ASP A 362 -1.54 -8.94 2.76
C ASP A 362 -0.31 -9.29 1.91
N ALA A 363 -0.38 -8.97 0.62
CA ALA A 363 0.69 -9.22 -0.33
C ALA A 363 1.89 -8.26 -0.16
N ARG A 364 1.71 -7.12 0.52
CA ARG A 364 2.76 -6.11 0.70
C ARG A 364 2.79 -5.62 2.15
N PRO A 365 3.09 -6.50 3.11
CA PRO A 365 3.07 -6.14 4.52
C PRO A 365 4.24 -5.22 4.87
N PRO A 366 4.08 -4.33 5.86
CA PRO A 366 5.12 -3.40 6.27
C PRO A 366 6.32 -4.12 6.88
N ARG A 367 7.54 -3.55 6.71
CA ARG A 367 8.80 -4.15 7.20
C ARG A 367 8.83 -4.28 8.71
N LYS A 368 8.47 -3.21 9.41
CA LYS A 368 8.51 -3.10 10.86
C LYS A 368 7.21 -2.48 11.35
N ARG A 369 6.47 -3.23 12.14
CA ARG A 369 5.30 -2.78 12.92
C ARG A 369 5.25 -3.54 14.24
N PRO A 370 4.63 -2.98 15.29
CA PRO A 370 4.39 -3.70 16.53
C PRO A 370 3.63 -5.00 16.26
N ARG A 371 4.12 -6.13 16.78
CA ARG A 371 3.55 -7.46 16.49
C ARG A 371 2.06 -7.56 16.84
N GLY A 372 1.63 -6.97 17.95
CA GLY A 372 0.22 -6.98 18.38
C GLY A 372 -0.70 -6.26 17.41
N LEU A 373 -0.34 -5.03 16.99
CA LEU A 373 -1.13 -4.27 16.02
C LEU A 373 -1.21 -4.99 14.67
N ARG A 374 -0.08 -5.57 14.23
CA ARG A 374 -0.05 -6.33 12.99
C ARG A 374 -0.94 -7.56 13.05
N ARG A 375 -0.86 -8.30 14.15
CA ARG A 375 -1.69 -9.49 14.37
C ARG A 375 -3.18 -9.14 14.32
N ALA A 376 -3.59 -8.05 14.98
CA ALA A 376 -4.98 -7.59 14.94
C ALA A 376 -5.47 -7.29 13.51
N VAL A 377 -4.64 -6.70 12.64
CA VAL A 377 -5.00 -6.51 11.21
C VAL A 377 -5.24 -7.85 10.53
N LEU A 378 -4.37 -8.82 10.77
CA LEU A 378 -4.45 -10.14 10.13
C LEU A 378 -5.61 -10.99 10.67
N GLU A 379 -5.89 -10.94 11.96
CA GLU A 379 -7.07 -11.57 12.58
C GLU A 379 -8.34 -11.01 11.95
N ASN A 380 -8.47 -9.68 11.84
CA ASN A 380 -9.61 -9.06 11.16
C ASN A 380 -9.70 -9.46 9.67
N LEU A 381 -8.58 -9.61 8.96
CA LEU A 381 -8.60 -10.10 7.57
C LEU A 381 -9.04 -11.57 7.42
N VAL A 382 -8.91 -12.37 8.49
CA VAL A 382 -9.32 -13.78 8.52
C VAL A 382 -10.76 -13.95 9.01
N GLU A 383 -11.11 -13.26 10.09
CA GLU A 383 -12.35 -13.42 10.85
C GLU A 383 -13.44 -12.45 10.40
N ALA A 384 -13.08 -11.22 10.04
CA ALA A 384 -14.06 -10.15 9.85
C ALA A 384 -14.77 -10.30 8.50
N ARG A 385 -16.10 -10.45 8.59
CA ARG A 385 -17.02 -10.21 7.49
C ARG A 385 -17.22 -8.71 7.22
N GLU A 386 -16.77 -7.84 8.14
CA GLU A 386 -16.96 -6.39 8.04
C GLU A 386 -15.66 -5.66 7.64
N PRO A 387 -15.66 -4.99 6.47
CA PRO A 387 -14.54 -4.15 6.02
C PRO A 387 -14.13 -3.02 6.99
N GLN A 388 -15.04 -2.57 7.87
CA GLN A 388 -14.78 -1.50 8.83
C GLN A 388 -13.71 -1.89 9.87
N ASP A 389 -13.75 -3.11 10.40
CA ASP A 389 -12.80 -3.52 11.43
C ASP A 389 -11.37 -3.62 10.88
N VAL A 390 -11.24 -4.15 9.65
CA VAL A 390 -9.97 -4.16 8.92
C VAL A 390 -9.44 -2.74 8.72
N MET A 391 -10.27 -1.81 8.25
CA MET A 391 -9.86 -0.43 8.00
C MET A 391 -9.48 0.31 9.30
N ARG A 392 -10.21 0.07 10.40
CA ARG A 392 -9.86 0.59 11.73
C ARG A 392 -8.52 0.04 12.20
N ALA A 393 -8.28 -1.25 12.04
CA ALA A 393 -7.02 -1.89 12.41
C ALA A 393 -5.84 -1.37 11.56
N LEU A 394 -6.03 -1.17 10.25
CA LEU A 394 -5.01 -0.60 9.35
C LEU A 394 -4.65 0.85 9.71
N ALA A 395 -5.66 1.67 10.04
CA ALA A 395 -5.45 3.04 10.50
C ALA A 395 -4.71 3.06 11.85
N ASN A 396 -5.03 2.13 12.75
CA ASN A 396 -4.35 1.98 14.04
C ASN A 396 -2.89 1.51 13.88
N GLU A 397 -2.63 0.52 13.03
CA GLU A 397 -1.26 0.06 12.73
C GLU A 397 -0.40 1.16 12.08
N SER A 398 -1.01 2.05 11.31
CA SER A 398 -0.31 3.14 10.61
C SER A 398 -0.09 4.36 11.50
N SER A 399 -0.87 4.50 12.57
CA SER A 399 -0.76 5.61 13.52
C SER A 399 0.68 5.79 14.02
N PRO A 400 1.21 7.03 14.06
CA PRO A 400 0.53 8.32 13.85
C PRO A 400 0.43 8.78 12.39
N HIS A 401 0.81 7.97 11.40
CA HIS A 401 0.71 8.30 9.98
C HIS A 401 -0.66 7.91 9.41
N PRO A 402 -1.16 8.62 8.38
CA PRO A 402 -2.34 8.19 7.66
C PRO A 402 -2.06 6.92 6.85
N PHE A 403 -3.00 5.98 6.86
CA PHE A 403 -3.00 4.84 5.97
C PHE A 403 -3.36 5.29 4.53
N PRO A 404 -2.48 5.09 3.53
CA PRO A 404 -2.69 5.58 2.18
C PRO A 404 -3.71 4.75 1.38
N ARG A 405 -4.61 5.44 0.65
CA ARG A 405 -5.60 4.81 -0.25
C ARG A 405 -4.94 4.04 -1.39
N HIS A 406 -3.82 4.54 -1.92
CA HIS A 406 -3.11 3.93 -3.05
C HIS A 406 -2.47 2.57 -2.71
N GLU A 407 -2.36 2.21 -1.43
CA GLU A 407 -1.87 0.88 -1.03
C GLU A 407 -2.96 -0.20 -0.98
N LEU A 408 -4.25 0.15 -1.05
CA LEU A 408 -5.37 -0.80 -1.02
C LEU A 408 -5.42 -1.76 -2.22
N PRO A 409 -5.29 -1.29 -3.47
CA PRO A 409 -5.45 -2.14 -4.64
C PRO A 409 -4.49 -3.34 -4.66
N SER A 410 -5.03 -4.53 -4.91
CA SER A 410 -4.32 -5.81 -5.03
C SER A 410 -3.44 -6.21 -3.85
N ARG A 411 -3.55 -5.52 -2.71
CA ARG A 411 -2.76 -5.81 -1.51
C ARG A 411 -3.43 -6.81 -0.60
N PHE A 412 -4.72 -6.61 -0.30
CA PHE A 412 -5.43 -7.39 0.71
C PHE A 412 -6.34 -8.44 0.08
N SER A 413 -6.67 -9.49 0.84
CA SER A 413 -7.69 -10.49 0.45
C SER A 413 -9.10 -9.90 0.28
N MET A 414 -9.31 -8.69 0.80
CA MET A 414 -10.55 -7.94 0.70
C MET A 414 -10.49 -6.91 -0.43
N SER A 415 -11.63 -6.66 -1.07
CA SER A 415 -11.75 -5.66 -2.14
C SER A 415 -11.33 -4.26 -1.68
N ALA A 416 -10.48 -3.61 -2.47
CA ALA A 416 -10.06 -2.23 -2.22
C ALA A 416 -11.25 -1.26 -2.18
N VAL A 417 -12.28 -1.50 -3.00
CA VAL A 417 -13.51 -0.69 -3.03
C VAL A 417 -14.27 -0.81 -1.71
N ASP A 418 -14.33 -2.01 -1.14
CA ASP A 418 -15.04 -2.24 0.12
C ASP A 418 -14.29 -1.63 1.29
N LEU A 419 -12.96 -1.75 1.31
CA LEU A 419 -12.10 -1.10 2.32
C LEU A 419 -12.17 0.44 2.24
N GLU A 420 -12.18 1.01 1.03
CA GLU A 420 -12.31 2.47 0.86
C GLU A 420 -13.67 2.98 1.35
N ARG A 421 -14.77 2.29 0.96
CA ARG A 421 -16.12 2.58 1.47
C ARG A 421 -16.20 2.45 2.98
N ALA A 422 -15.50 1.47 3.56
CA ALA A 422 -15.44 1.29 5.00
C ALA A 422 -14.73 2.44 5.71
N GLY A 423 -13.61 2.90 5.16
CA GLY A 423 -12.88 4.05 5.64
C GLY A 423 -13.73 5.32 5.60
N ASP A 424 -14.50 5.51 4.53
CA ASP A 424 -15.42 6.64 4.42
C ASP A 424 -16.56 6.55 5.46
N LYS A 425 -17.19 5.38 5.62
CA LYS A 425 -18.24 5.19 6.66
C LYS A 425 -17.71 5.46 8.07
N LEU A 426 -16.50 5.00 8.39
CA LEU A 426 -15.85 5.28 9.68
C LEU A 426 -15.48 6.76 9.85
N GLY A 427 -15.17 7.43 8.73
CA GLY A 427 -15.01 8.88 8.67
C GLY A 427 -16.29 9.63 9.06
N ASP A 428 -17.44 9.19 8.53
CA ASP A 428 -18.75 9.80 8.82
C ASP A 428 -19.20 9.55 10.26
N LYS A 429 -18.83 8.40 10.85
CA LYS A 429 -19.02 8.10 12.28
C LYS A 429 -18.08 8.88 13.21
N GLY A 430 -17.06 9.56 12.66
CA GLY A 430 -16.06 10.28 13.45
C GLY A 430 -15.04 9.38 14.15
N GLU A 431 -14.85 8.14 13.71
CA GLU A 431 -13.78 7.26 14.22
C GLU A 431 -12.46 7.49 13.46
N LEU A 432 -12.55 7.70 12.15
CA LEU A 432 -11.43 8.04 11.27
C LEU A 432 -11.54 9.48 10.76
N VAL A 433 -10.42 10.01 10.30
CA VAL A 433 -10.32 11.31 9.62
C VAL A 433 -9.77 11.10 8.22
N ARG A 434 -10.44 11.69 7.23
CA ARG A 434 -10.02 11.68 5.84
C ARG A 434 -8.91 12.71 5.64
N VAL A 435 -7.69 12.25 5.36
CA VAL A 435 -6.55 13.12 5.07
C VAL A 435 -6.58 13.47 3.58
N LYS A 436 -7.36 14.49 3.23
CA LYS A 436 -7.60 14.94 1.84
C LYS A 436 -7.93 13.73 0.93
N LYS A 437 -7.18 13.56 -0.17
CA LYS A 437 -7.27 12.41 -1.09
C LYS A 437 -6.22 11.32 -0.79
N TYR A 438 -5.38 11.52 0.23
CA TYR A 438 -4.26 10.62 0.49
C TYR A 438 -4.72 9.34 1.19
N GLY A 439 -5.48 9.46 2.28
CA GLY A 439 -5.61 8.35 3.22
C GLY A 439 -6.58 8.57 4.37
N PHE A 440 -6.54 7.64 5.32
CA PHE A 440 -7.34 7.63 6.54
C PHE A 440 -6.44 7.60 7.77
N MET A 441 -6.77 8.36 8.80
CA MET A 441 -6.05 8.40 10.08
C MET A 441 -7.02 8.20 11.24
N LEU A 442 -6.57 7.62 12.36
CA LEU A 442 -7.37 7.58 13.58
C LEU A 442 -7.68 8.99 14.10
N ARG A 443 -8.95 9.26 14.43
CA ARG A 443 -9.33 10.56 15.00
C ARG A 443 -8.66 10.82 16.35
N THR A 444 -8.46 9.78 17.16
CA THR A 444 -7.74 9.87 18.45
C THR A 444 -6.30 10.34 18.26
N ALA A 445 -5.57 9.77 17.31
CA ALA A 445 -4.21 10.19 16.99
C ALA A 445 -4.14 11.65 16.52
N LEU A 446 -5.11 12.08 15.69
CA LEU A 446 -5.21 13.48 15.27
C LEU A 446 -5.42 14.42 16.47
N ILE A 447 -6.31 14.07 17.39
CA ILE A 447 -6.58 14.84 18.61
C ILE A 447 -5.33 14.95 19.49
N GLU A 448 -4.63 13.84 19.70
CA GLU A 448 -3.40 13.82 20.51
C GLU A 448 -2.30 14.69 19.89
N LEU A 449 -2.11 14.63 18.56
CA LEU A 449 -1.15 15.46 17.86
C LEU A 449 -1.55 16.94 17.86
N ALA A 450 -2.85 17.24 17.75
CA ALA A 450 -3.36 18.60 17.86
C ALA A 450 -3.14 19.18 19.26
N ALA A 451 -3.32 18.39 20.31
CA ALA A 451 -3.00 18.78 21.68
C ALA A 451 -1.49 19.02 21.87
N LYS A 452 -0.64 18.16 21.31
CA LYS A 452 0.83 18.37 21.29
C LYS A 452 1.20 19.66 20.55
N ALA A 453 0.58 19.94 19.41
CA ALA A 453 0.78 21.18 18.66
C ALA A 453 0.44 22.43 19.50
N ARG A 454 -0.69 22.39 20.24
CA ARG A 454 -1.06 23.46 21.19
C ARG A 454 0.02 23.67 22.25
N VAL A 455 0.51 22.60 22.86
CA VAL A 455 1.58 22.66 23.86
C VAL A 455 2.86 23.27 23.29
N TRP A 456 3.27 22.88 22.07
CA TRP A 456 4.49 23.44 21.46
C TRP A 456 4.40 24.93 21.18
N VAL A 457 3.23 25.44 20.78
CA VAL A 457 3.02 26.88 20.57
C VAL A 457 3.07 27.63 21.90
N VAL A 458 2.47 27.09 22.96
CA VAL A 458 2.56 27.66 24.32
C VAL A 458 4.01 27.65 24.82
N GLU A 459 4.75 26.56 24.61
CA GLU A 459 6.17 26.47 24.99
C GLU A 459 7.04 27.47 24.23
N HIS A 460 6.73 27.70 22.94
CA HIS A 460 7.42 28.71 22.14
C HIS A 460 7.21 30.13 22.71
N HIS A 461 5.98 30.50 23.06
CA HIS A 461 5.70 31.77 23.74
C HIS A 461 6.39 31.89 25.10
N ARG A 462 6.50 30.78 25.86
CA ARG A 462 7.24 30.77 27.12
C ARG A 462 8.75 31.00 26.93
N LYS A 463 9.34 30.44 25.87
CA LYS A 463 10.77 30.60 25.55
C LYS A 463 11.09 31.95 24.91
N ALA A 464 10.16 32.54 24.17
CA ALA A 464 10.31 33.83 23.51
C ALA A 464 9.06 34.71 23.71
N PRO A 465 8.89 35.34 24.89
CA PRO A 465 7.68 36.12 25.22
C PRO A 465 7.42 37.34 24.32
N LEU A 466 8.43 37.78 23.56
CA LEU A 466 8.36 38.94 22.67
C LEU A 466 8.00 38.58 21.21
N ASP A 467 7.97 37.29 20.87
CA ASP A 467 7.63 36.82 19.53
C ASP A 467 6.10 36.87 19.30
N ARG A 468 5.66 37.26 18.10
CA ARG A 468 4.23 37.33 17.73
C ARG A 468 3.53 35.97 17.76
N GLY A 469 4.31 34.90 17.64
CA GLY A 469 3.85 33.51 17.56
C GLY A 469 4.84 32.67 16.77
N MET A 470 4.60 31.36 16.78
CA MET A 470 5.42 30.40 16.05
C MET A 470 5.13 30.50 14.54
N VAL A 471 6.16 30.44 13.69
CA VAL A 471 5.97 30.34 12.24
C VAL A 471 5.23 29.03 11.91
N LYS A 472 4.14 29.14 11.14
CA LYS A 472 3.27 28.02 10.75
C LYS A 472 4.05 26.90 10.06
N GLU A 473 4.98 27.24 9.19
CA GLU A 473 5.82 26.26 8.51
C GLU A 473 6.70 25.47 9.50
N THR A 474 7.26 26.11 10.53
CA THR A 474 8.01 25.42 11.58
C THR A 474 7.14 24.40 12.32
N LEU A 475 5.88 24.75 12.60
CA LEU A 475 4.93 23.81 13.21
C LEU A 475 4.58 22.67 12.24
N ARG A 476 4.36 22.99 10.96
CA ARG A 476 4.08 22.02 9.90
C ARG A 476 5.23 21.03 9.73
N THR A 477 6.48 21.48 9.68
CA THR A 477 7.65 20.60 9.56
C THR A 477 7.72 19.60 10.71
N ARG A 478 7.58 20.07 11.96
CA ARG A 478 7.59 19.18 13.15
C ARG A 478 6.48 18.14 13.12
N LEU A 479 5.28 18.53 12.68
CA LEU A 479 4.16 17.59 12.54
C LEU A 479 4.38 16.62 11.39
N SER A 480 5.00 17.08 10.30
CA SER A 480 5.32 16.26 9.13
C SER A 480 6.33 15.17 9.47
N ASP A 481 7.32 15.46 10.32
CA ASP A 481 8.31 14.48 10.78
C ASP A 481 7.68 13.35 11.62
N ILE A 482 6.54 13.61 12.27
CA ILE A 482 5.86 12.63 13.14
C ILE A 482 4.78 11.86 12.40
N ALA A 483 3.96 12.55 11.60
CA ALA A 483 2.72 12.02 11.05
C ALA A 483 2.64 12.07 9.52
N GLY A 484 3.67 12.58 8.85
CA GLY A 484 3.69 12.81 7.40
C GLY A 484 3.19 14.20 7.01
N ALA A 485 3.70 14.71 5.88
CA ALA A 485 3.39 16.04 5.37
C ALA A 485 1.91 16.19 4.98
N GLU A 486 1.27 15.09 4.62
CA GLU A 486 -0.13 15.01 4.21
C GLU A 486 -1.08 15.27 5.39
N ALA A 487 -0.72 14.79 6.58
CA ALA A 487 -1.52 14.92 7.80
C ALA A 487 -1.29 16.25 8.55
N ALA A 488 -0.12 16.88 8.37
CA ALA A 488 0.25 18.08 9.11
C ALA A 488 -0.79 19.22 9.03
N ASP A 489 -1.37 19.44 7.84
CA ASP A 489 -2.43 20.45 7.65
C ASP A 489 -3.69 20.15 8.44
N GLU A 490 -4.14 18.90 8.43
CA GLU A 490 -5.35 18.49 9.15
C GLU A 490 -5.14 18.56 10.66
N ILE A 491 -3.93 18.27 11.14
CA ILE A 491 -3.57 18.43 12.55
C ILE A 491 -3.60 19.91 12.95
N ILE A 492 -3.04 20.81 12.13
CA ILE A 492 -3.06 22.27 12.41
C ILE A 492 -4.50 22.79 12.42
N LYS A 493 -5.35 22.39 11.46
CA LYS A 493 -6.78 22.75 11.44
C LYS A 493 -7.49 22.25 12.70
N MET A 494 -7.24 21.01 13.12
CA MET A 494 -7.81 20.45 14.34
C MET A 494 -7.34 21.21 15.58
N ALA A 495 -6.06 21.58 15.65
CA ALA A 495 -5.51 22.36 16.75
C ALA A 495 -6.10 23.78 16.82
N ALA A 496 -6.46 24.39 15.69
CA ALA A 496 -7.14 25.68 15.62
C ALA A 496 -8.65 25.61 15.90
N SER A 497 -9.26 24.43 15.81
CA SER A 497 -10.69 24.27 16.05
C SER A 497 -11.07 24.55 17.52
N SER A 498 -12.19 25.24 17.74
CA SER A 498 -12.75 25.48 19.08
C SER A 498 -13.38 24.23 19.71
N SER A 499 -13.11 23.04 19.18
CA SER A 499 -13.66 21.79 19.68
C SER A 499 -13.10 21.48 21.07
N SER A 500 -14.00 21.20 22.03
CA SER A 500 -13.66 20.78 23.39
C SER A 500 -12.95 19.42 23.46
N THR A 501 -12.89 18.68 22.35
CA THR A 501 -12.24 17.36 22.30
C THR A 501 -10.72 17.43 22.33
N VAL A 502 -10.12 18.58 21.99
CA VAL A 502 -8.66 18.76 22.03
C VAL A 502 -8.30 19.51 23.30
N ALA A 503 -7.36 18.97 24.07
CA ALA A 503 -6.90 19.63 25.30
C ALA A 503 -6.15 20.94 25.00
N GLY A 504 -6.33 21.94 25.86
CA GLY A 504 -5.72 23.26 25.74
C GLY A 504 -6.54 24.25 24.90
N GLU A 505 -6.06 25.49 24.79
CA GLU A 505 -6.75 26.54 24.05
C GLU A 505 -6.60 26.38 22.52
N PRO A 506 -7.63 26.69 21.72
CA PRO A 506 -7.56 26.61 20.26
C PRO A 506 -6.53 27.59 19.69
N LEU A 507 -5.69 27.12 18.76
CA LEU A 507 -4.67 27.97 18.14
C LEU A 507 -5.30 29.04 17.25
N VAL A 508 -4.74 30.25 17.30
CA VAL A 508 -5.10 31.35 16.38
C VAL A 508 -4.07 31.38 15.26
N ILE A 509 -4.56 31.25 14.01
CA ILE A 509 -3.74 31.33 12.81
C ILE A 509 -3.89 32.73 12.22
N ASP A 510 -2.79 33.49 12.17
CA ASP A 510 -2.70 34.84 11.61
C ASP A 510 -1.67 34.84 10.48
N GLY A 511 -2.15 34.59 9.24
CA GLY A 511 -1.30 34.37 8.07
C GLY A 511 -0.33 33.20 8.28
N ASP A 512 0.97 33.52 8.30
CA ASP A 512 2.06 32.56 8.47
C ASP A 512 2.47 32.33 9.93
N ILE A 513 1.71 32.89 10.89
CA ILE A 513 2.02 32.80 12.33
C ILE A 513 0.90 32.07 13.06
N VAL A 514 1.28 31.23 14.02
CA VAL A 514 0.37 30.48 14.90
C VAL A 514 0.67 30.85 16.35
N ARG A 515 -0.37 31.22 17.11
CA ARG A 515 -0.25 31.68 18.50
C ARG A 515 -1.34 31.12 19.40
N SER A 516 -1.12 31.13 20.72
CA SER A 516 -2.16 30.79 21.69
C SER A 516 -3.10 31.99 21.95
N PRO A 517 -4.39 31.77 22.26
CA PRO A 517 -5.32 32.84 22.64
C PRO A 517 -4.85 33.62 23.87
N SER A 518 -4.31 32.94 24.87
CA SER A 518 -3.66 33.55 26.04
C SER A 518 -2.50 34.50 25.69
N ALA A 519 -1.73 34.24 24.62
CA ALA A 519 -0.73 35.17 24.10
C ALA A 519 -1.31 36.24 23.17
N ALA A 520 -2.48 35.98 22.57
CA ALA A 520 -3.22 36.92 21.74
C ALA A 520 -4.01 37.96 22.53
N ALA A 521 -4.51 37.54 23.70
CA ALA A 521 -5.31 38.30 24.63
C ALA A 521 -4.48 38.86 25.78
N ALA A 522 -3.17 38.57 25.85
CA ALA A 522 -2.26 39.50 26.48
C ALA A 522 -2.42 40.80 25.69
N PRO A 523 -3.09 41.83 26.25
CA PRO A 523 -2.88 43.15 25.71
C PRO A 523 -1.37 43.34 25.73
N ALA A 524 -0.83 44.20 24.87
CA ALA A 524 0.42 44.85 25.22
C ALA A 524 0.37 45.07 26.74
N ARG A 525 1.32 44.53 27.52
CA ARG A 525 1.50 44.96 28.92
C ARG A 525 1.89 46.43 28.82
N SER A 526 0.90 47.25 28.49
CA SER A 526 0.75 48.68 28.63
C SER A 526 0.49 48.81 30.12
N GLY A 527 1.57 49.07 30.83
CA GLY A 527 1.55 49.12 32.29
C GLY A 527 2.97 48.99 32.80
N ALA A 528 3.75 50.05 32.58
CA ALA A 528 4.82 50.63 33.41
C ALA A 528 5.91 49.75 34.09
N GLU A 529 5.77 48.43 34.28
CA GLU A 529 6.60 47.65 35.22
C GLU A 529 7.38 46.50 34.58
N GLY A 530 7.96 46.70 33.39
CA GLY A 530 8.81 45.69 32.75
C GLY A 530 9.91 46.27 31.86
N PRO A 531 10.80 45.43 31.29
CA PRO A 531 11.86 45.88 30.38
C PRO A 531 11.35 46.72 29.20
N VAL A 532 10.16 46.43 28.68
CA VAL A 532 9.53 47.23 27.61
C VAL A 532 9.10 48.62 28.11
N GLY A 533 8.52 48.71 29.30
CA GLY A 533 8.15 49.98 29.93
C GLY A 533 9.38 50.82 30.24
N ARG A 534 10.43 50.21 30.83
CA ARG A 534 11.71 50.88 31.08
C ARG A 534 12.39 51.36 29.79
N ALA A 535 12.30 50.61 28.70
CA ALA A 535 12.79 51.05 27.40
C ALA A 535 12.00 52.27 26.89
N LEU A 536 10.68 52.25 27.05
CA LEU A 536 9.81 53.35 26.63
C LEU A 536 10.05 54.61 27.47
N ASP A 537 10.12 54.48 28.79
CA ASP A 537 10.44 55.58 29.71
C ASP A 537 11.84 56.15 29.43
N ALA A 538 12.81 55.29 29.09
CA ALA A 538 14.14 55.72 28.72
C ALA A 538 14.13 56.50 27.39
N LEU A 539 13.35 56.04 26.40
CA LEU A 539 13.17 56.75 25.14
C LEU A 539 12.47 58.09 25.33
N GLU A 540 11.43 58.15 26.16
CA GLU A 540 10.72 59.39 26.50
C GLU A 540 11.62 60.38 27.25
N LYS A 541 12.43 59.92 28.21
CA LYS A 541 13.42 60.76 28.90
C LYS A 541 14.56 61.24 28.01
N ALA A 542 14.96 60.44 27.02
CA ALA A 542 15.99 60.81 26.07
C ALA A 542 15.52 61.89 25.08
N GLY A 543 14.21 61.93 24.81
CA GLY A 543 13.60 62.86 23.88
C GLY A 543 14.26 62.83 22.50
N LEU A 544 14.51 64.01 21.94
CA LEU A 544 15.16 64.18 20.64
C LEU A 544 16.64 63.74 20.60
N LYS A 545 17.28 63.40 21.74
CA LYS A 545 18.65 62.87 21.75
C LYS A 545 18.71 61.41 21.29
N GLY A 546 17.59 60.67 21.40
CA GLY A 546 17.47 59.25 21.05
C GLY A 546 18.33 58.34 21.92
N LEU A 547 18.15 57.03 21.78
CA LEU A 547 18.94 56.00 22.45
C LEU A 547 19.52 54.99 21.46
N THR A 548 20.72 54.47 21.73
CA THR A 548 21.29 53.34 20.99
C THR A 548 20.83 52.00 21.58
N GLU A 549 20.99 50.90 20.84
CA GLU A 549 20.72 49.54 21.33
C GLU A 549 21.46 49.25 22.66
N PHE A 550 22.69 49.75 22.80
CA PHE A 550 23.47 49.62 24.03
C PHE A 550 22.85 50.40 25.21
N MET A 551 22.42 51.64 25.00
CA MET A 551 21.80 52.43 26.07
C MET A 551 20.45 51.86 26.52
N VAL A 552 19.69 51.27 25.58
CA VAL A 552 18.45 50.57 25.89
C VAL A 552 18.75 49.29 26.68
N LYS A 553 19.84 48.58 26.35
CA LYS A 553 20.32 47.45 27.16
C LYS A 553 20.63 47.88 28.59
N GLU A 554 21.34 48.99 28.80
CA GLU A 554 21.64 49.51 30.14
C GLU A 554 20.37 49.91 30.91
N ALA A 555 19.44 50.60 30.26
CA ALA A 555 18.19 51.04 30.88
C ALA A 555 17.26 49.87 31.28
N THR A 556 17.27 48.79 30.48
CA THR A 556 16.35 47.66 30.66
C THR A 556 16.96 46.49 31.43
N GLY A 557 18.29 46.39 31.50
CA GLY A 557 19.01 45.23 32.05
C GLY A 557 18.82 43.94 31.25
N ALA A 558 18.29 44.01 30.02
CA ALA A 558 17.92 42.86 29.21
C ALA A 558 19.12 42.29 28.42
N VAL A 559 19.02 41.01 28.00
CA VAL A 559 20.06 40.37 27.17
C VAL A 559 19.99 40.93 25.73
N PRO A 560 21.08 40.99 24.93
CA PRO A 560 21.05 41.66 23.61
C PRO A 560 19.94 41.17 22.66
N LYS A 561 19.62 39.87 22.69
CA LYS A 561 18.52 39.30 21.89
C LYS A 561 17.14 39.85 22.31
N GLU A 562 16.95 40.09 23.60
CA GLU A 562 15.72 40.67 24.14
C GLU A 562 15.63 42.17 23.84
N VAL A 563 16.74 42.91 23.91
CA VAL A 563 16.78 44.34 23.57
C VAL A 563 16.32 44.59 22.13
N LYS A 564 16.82 43.79 21.18
CA LYS A 564 16.36 43.85 19.78
C LYS A 564 14.87 43.57 19.65
N ALA A 565 14.37 42.57 20.37
CA ALA A 565 12.95 42.21 20.34
C ALA A 565 12.07 43.30 21.00
N ILE A 566 12.54 43.95 22.06
CA ILE A 566 11.87 45.09 22.71
C ILE A 566 11.81 46.28 21.75
N LEU A 567 12.93 46.67 21.13
CA LEU A 567 12.98 47.78 20.19
C LEU A 567 12.13 47.52 18.94
N ALA A 568 12.19 46.31 18.38
CA ALA A 568 11.34 45.90 17.28
C ALA A 568 9.85 45.91 17.65
N LYS A 569 9.50 45.61 18.91
CA LYS A 569 8.13 45.71 19.42
C LYS A 569 7.68 47.18 19.51
N LEU A 570 8.48 48.07 20.09
CA LEU A 570 8.14 49.49 20.25
C LEU A 570 7.98 50.20 18.90
N VAL A 571 8.82 49.87 17.91
CA VAL A 571 8.66 50.40 16.54
C VAL A 571 7.37 49.90 15.90
N ARG A 572 7.04 48.62 16.10
CA ARG A 572 5.81 47.99 15.56
C ARG A 572 4.54 48.53 16.19
N GLU A 573 4.55 48.82 17.49
CA GLU A 573 3.43 49.42 18.23
C GLU A 573 3.31 50.94 17.96
N GLY A 574 4.16 51.50 17.10
CA GLY A 574 4.15 52.91 16.74
C GLY A 574 4.62 53.83 17.88
N GLN A 575 5.23 53.27 18.93
CA GLN A 575 5.70 54.02 20.09
C GLN A 575 7.12 54.57 19.91
N SER A 576 7.93 53.94 19.05
CA SER A 576 9.26 54.42 18.71
C SER A 576 9.53 54.44 17.20
N ILE A 577 10.53 55.22 16.78
CA ILE A 577 11.03 55.27 15.41
C ILE A 577 12.54 54.99 15.42
N HIS A 578 13.02 54.28 14.40
CA HIS A 578 14.45 54.03 14.17
C HIS A 578 15.01 54.93 13.06
N ALA A 579 16.09 55.67 13.35
CA ALA A 579 16.85 56.44 12.37
C ALA A 579 18.36 56.36 12.67
N GLY A 580 19.14 55.93 11.67
CA GLY A 580 20.57 55.68 11.83
C GLY A 580 20.84 54.53 12.81
N GLU A 581 21.54 54.81 13.90
CA GLU A 581 21.82 53.87 15.01
C GLU A 581 20.95 54.15 16.25
N LEU A 582 19.98 55.06 16.13
CA LEU A 582 19.22 55.60 17.25
C LEU A 582 17.74 55.26 17.13
N TRP A 583 17.13 55.00 18.28
CA TRP A 583 15.69 54.89 18.47
C TRP A 583 15.19 56.13 19.21
N PHE A 584 14.06 56.65 18.75
CA PHE A 584 13.43 57.85 19.26
C PHE A 584 12.01 57.54 19.71
N PHE A 585 11.52 58.26 20.72
CA PHE A 585 10.11 58.19 21.08
C PHE A 585 9.26 58.89 20.00
N ARG A 586 8.18 58.22 19.58
CA ARG A 586 7.40 58.64 18.41
C ARG A 586 6.86 60.07 18.54
N LYS A 587 6.32 60.43 19.70
CA LYS A 587 5.70 61.75 19.94
C LYS A 587 6.69 62.90 19.78
N ASP A 588 7.95 62.70 20.17
CA ASP A 588 8.97 63.75 20.04
C ASP A 588 9.33 63.99 18.57
N ILE A 589 9.40 62.93 17.77
CA ILE A 589 9.66 63.03 16.34
C ILE A 589 8.46 63.63 15.61
N ASP A 590 7.24 63.26 15.96
CA ASP A 590 6.04 63.87 15.39
C ASP A 590 5.98 65.38 15.74
N GLY A 591 6.28 65.77 16.99
CA GLY A 591 6.38 67.17 17.38
C GLY A 591 7.50 67.95 16.66
N LEU A 592 8.64 67.31 16.40
CA LEU A 592 9.71 67.90 15.59
C LEU A 592 9.30 68.02 14.12
N ARG A 593 8.60 67.03 13.58
CA ARG A 593 8.08 67.02 12.21
C ARG A 593 7.16 68.22 11.98
N ASP A 594 6.27 68.51 12.93
CA ASP A 594 5.35 69.65 12.84
C ASP A 594 6.11 70.99 12.86
N LYS A 595 7.16 71.11 13.69
CA LYS A 595 8.03 72.30 13.69
C LYS A 595 8.77 72.49 12.37
N VAL A 596 9.27 71.41 11.77
CA VAL A 596 9.94 71.45 10.46
C VAL A 596 8.98 71.88 9.37
N LYS A 597 7.77 71.32 9.33
CA LYS A 597 6.73 71.74 8.38
C LYS A 597 6.40 73.22 8.52
N ALA A 598 6.16 73.70 9.75
CA ALA A 598 5.86 75.11 10.01
C ALA A 598 7.02 76.05 9.63
N HIS A 599 8.27 75.60 9.79
CA HIS A 599 9.43 76.38 9.36
C HIS A 599 9.54 76.44 7.83
N LEU A 600 9.35 75.31 7.14
CA LEU A 600 9.37 75.24 5.68
C LEU A 600 8.21 76.00 5.03
N GLU A 601 7.03 76.04 5.65
CA GLU A 601 5.92 76.88 5.20
C GLU A 601 6.23 78.37 5.29
N LYS A 602 6.99 78.80 6.31
CA LYS A 602 7.33 80.22 6.53
C LYS A 602 8.54 80.69 5.75
N GLN A 603 9.59 79.88 5.65
CA GLN A 603 10.88 80.28 5.07
C GLN A 603 11.16 79.60 3.72
N GLY A 604 10.34 78.64 3.29
CA GLY A 604 10.46 77.91 2.01
C GLY A 604 11.62 76.91 1.95
N ARG A 605 12.65 77.10 2.78
CA ARG A 605 13.91 76.36 2.72
C ARG A 605 14.55 76.28 4.11
N MET A 606 15.21 75.17 4.40
CA MET A 606 15.84 74.88 5.68
C MET A 606 17.25 74.32 5.47
N THR A 607 18.27 74.93 6.08
CA THR A 607 19.63 74.38 6.09
C THR A 607 19.85 73.44 7.27
N ILE A 608 20.98 72.73 7.29
CA ILE A 608 21.38 71.89 8.43
C ILE A 608 21.58 72.74 9.70
N ALA A 609 22.01 74.00 9.56
CA ALA A 609 22.15 74.91 10.70
C ALA A 609 20.76 75.27 11.27
N ASP A 610 19.81 75.65 10.42
CA ASP A 610 18.44 75.98 10.83
C ASP A 610 17.76 74.80 11.52
N PHE A 611 17.96 73.58 11.01
CA PHE A 611 17.42 72.37 11.64
C PHE A 611 18.03 72.11 13.02
N LYS A 612 19.32 72.40 13.23
CA LYS A 612 19.95 72.27 14.55
C LYS A 612 19.40 73.30 15.52
N ASP A 613 19.16 74.52 15.07
CA ASP A 613 18.58 75.58 15.89
C ASP A 613 17.12 75.26 16.26
N LEU A 614 16.35 74.67 15.34
CA LEU A 614 14.97 74.22 15.56
C LEU A 614 14.86 73.02 16.52
N SER A 615 15.80 72.07 16.42
CA SER A 615 15.76 70.81 17.17
C SER A 615 16.57 70.83 18.46
N GLY A 616 17.51 71.77 18.61
CA GLY A 616 18.49 71.80 19.71
C GLY A 616 19.49 70.63 19.67
N LEU A 617 19.67 69.98 18.51
CA LEU A 617 20.44 68.74 18.37
C LEU A 617 21.84 68.94 17.77
N GLY A 618 22.74 68.04 18.17
CA GLY A 618 24.06 67.92 17.56
C GLY A 618 24.02 67.27 16.18
N ARG A 619 25.15 67.36 15.44
CA ARG A 619 25.29 66.80 14.08
C ARG A 619 24.99 65.29 14.02
N ARG A 620 25.31 64.55 15.08
CA ARG A 620 25.16 63.08 15.16
C ARG A 620 23.69 62.64 15.12
N GLN A 621 22.79 63.40 15.71
CA GLN A 621 21.35 63.11 15.75
C GLN A 621 20.60 63.81 14.60
N ALA A 622 21.06 65.01 14.22
CA ALA A 622 20.39 65.81 13.22
C ALA A 622 20.39 65.17 11.81
N ILE A 623 21.52 64.61 11.37
CA ILE A 623 21.64 64.03 10.03
C ILE A 623 20.70 62.81 9.85
N PRO A 624 20.68 61.80 10.75
CA PRO A 624 19.77 60.66 10.60
C PRO A 624 18.28 61.03 10.62
N LEU A 625 17.89 62.04 11.44
CA LEU A 625 16.51 62.52 11.49
C LEU A 625 16.10 63.26 10.20
N LEU A 626 17.02 64.03 9.63
CA LEU A 626 16.80 64.68 8.34
C LEU A 626 16.67 63.66 7.20
N GLU A 627 17.49 62.61 7.18
CA GLU A 627 17.37 61.50 6.22
C GLU A 627 16.06 60.71 6.40
N LEU A 628 15.62 60.52 7.65
CA LEU A 628 14.31 59.93 7.95
C LEU A 628 13.18 60.79 7.36
N PHE A 629 13.21 62.11 7.56
CA PHE A 629 12.22 63.04 7.02
C PHE A 629 12.26 63.11 5.49
N ASP A 630 13.43 62.97 4.88
CA ASP A 630 13.57 62.85 3.43
C ASP A 630 12.89 61.56 2.92
N ARG A 631 13.11 60.43 3.60
CA ARG A 631 12.49 59.13 3.26
C ARG A 631 10.98 59.10 3.47
N GLU A 632 10.50 59.80 4.49
CA GLU A 632 9.07 59.92 4.81
C GLU A 632 8.35 60.97 3.95
N GLY A 633 9.06 61.68 3.08
CA GLY A 633 8.50 62.71 2.20
C GLY A 633 8.16 64.03 2.91
N VAL A 634 8.61 64.22 4.15
CA VAL A 634 8.42 65.48 4.89
C VAL A 634 9.33 66.58 4.32
N THR A 635 10.56 66.21 3.97
CA THR A 635 11.55 67.11 3.37
C THR A 635 12.11 66.53 2.07
N LYS A 636 12.71 67.37 1.24
CA LYS A 636 13.47 66.95 0.07
C LYS A 636 14.80 67.68 0.04
N ARG A 637 15.90 66.92 -0.01
CA ARG A 637 17.26 67.45 -0.12
C ARG A 637 17.53 67.97 -1.53
N GLU A 638 18.02 69.21 -1.61
CA GLU A 638 18.47 69.87 -2.84
C GLU A 638 20.01 69.79 -2.95
N ALA A 639 20.56 70.15 -4.12
CA ALA A 639 21.97 69.94 -4.47
C ALA A 639 22.99 70.68 -3.59
N ASP A 640 22.55 71.69 -2.83
CA ASP A 640 23.36 72.54 -1.96
C ASP A 640 23.18 72.23 -0.47
N ASP A 641 22.77 71.00 -0.16
CA ASP A 641 22.57 70.47 1.20
C ASP A 641 21.46 71.13 2.02
N SER A 642 20.69 72.01 1.39
CA SER A 642 19.44 72.51 1.95
C SER A 642 18.28 71.56 1.68
N ARG A 643 17.19 71.75 2.44
CA ARG A 643 15.95 70.99 2.31
C ARG A 643 14.78 71.91 2.06
N VAL A 644 13.89 71.49 1.18
CA VAL A 644 12.59 72.12 0.91
C VAL A 644 11.46 71.19 1.36
N ALA A 645 10.22 71.68 1.38
CA ALA A 645 9.06 70.84 1.67
C ALA A 645 9.00 69.65 0.70
N GLY A 646 8.84 68.44 1.25
CA GLY A 646 8.55 67.26 0.44
C GLY A 646 7.11 67.28 -0.09
N LYS A 647 6.81 66.39 -1.05
CA LYS A 647 5.50 66.33 -1.71
C LYS A 647 4.41 65.77 -0.83
#